data_AF-A6FG45-F1
#
_entry.id   AF-A6FG45-F1
#
_cell.length_a   1.000
_cell.length_b   1.000
_cell.length_c   1.000
_cell.angle_alpha   90.00
_cell.angle_beta   90.00
_cell.angle_gamma   90.00
#
_symmetry.space_group_name_H-M   'P 1'
#
loop_
_entity.id
_entity.type
_entity.pdbx_description
1 polymer ?
#
loop_
_entity_poly.entity_id
_entity_poly.type
_entity_poly.pdbx_seq_one_letter_code
_entity_poly.pdbx_strand_id
1 'polypeptide(L)'
;MFLWVLIVHFTNDFRFNTFTYQCFALSLCLFVAFSAGADVLLTGSMKVGDNDTKRIHPRYLLTAKDSRTNDKLEEPQASNAINFHLSKDINLTQIRLNNAKSINASLYFVIWNSRDQVMVNTRSTSYLYSSSQLLNTRLPAGDYKLVVVGQCFNRGGKPKGWSNRCGKNWDYEDFSFSDIQLITPQTSNSITFLQRRHIGDSNERQNDGYGGRWYPDHHEGDEVEYEFTPPRRTNLKSITLYNYRDLIPNRDYVKLTLSGDNFSKQTTYMNTDSSSGNFVWRLNKTLLPGVEYELEIEVEDDGDADDISWDDIVLTMGPDSNVNINHYRLTYSDRALTCEPAIVTVQACINRYQTGDTCVEATSSTMATLVAKAKNSNDVIRQSTGRFVGTTNVDLGYLSADDLALSLSGINKAYYCNGAPSDDSNCDINFADAGFFFSYDNDNDDGSNDIGNQVAGKRFSKPVKLEAFYNDRGQCKNIFKNNEVIPVNLGIQCKEPGSCSALDFLANTITLGKNNASQSVAYAPVDLKFTRNGTQIDNALYQDAGKINLIASYTIDDDTHHLSGLTIKGASNQFAVRPYQFQINAENKTTAADLTAKTASDDFINIHKAGENFNFSVSAVNIDGMTTTNYQPDSGTRIKFKLTRLIPQLTGVDGSFTYAKGNLGIVQTSGEWVTAQLEPFKSGVSWYSQAHYDEAGAIQVNVMDDGYYGMSFSVDENDDAEAAGQAIGRFIPSHFKLTSSKVDNYVGSNNASASGYDYVFPDQLANYIAGTKVLQNDDGNIYECREEWDHSQWCTIWTEGSNQYEPGVGTAWEMAWTLSDEPVSGAVFTYMDQPELVFDYRLEAQNALGLVTQNYDKDKATVTFTADSDGLDLSSRLQNFGGGWCYGVYQPGLCDVDSTYGVGDDGLFTRLVSGEDGPILNTFFGIAISDLDGVELEDKDMPTNVNTAKRLSALASELRYGRWNINDGYGPINDKLPVVMQLEYYDGQQFIINPDDSLTSFVATGAEAKIKGSTLGINLSGSGQFRYGESQELMISSVNPGEAILEYINTPPWLQYDWSASTKTPTAIITFGFFYGNDRVIYRRRLN
;
A
#
# COMPACT_ATOMS: atom_id res chain seq x y z
N MET A 1 -40.95 -17.35 27.02
CA MET A 1 -42.39 -17.56 27.31
C MET A 1 -43.01 -16.17 27.43
N PHE A 2 -44.07 -15.87 26.68
CA PHE A 2 -44.55 -14.53 26.25
C PHE A 2 -43.82 -13.91 25.05
N LEU A 3 -43.95 -14.55 23.87
CA LEU A 3 -44.38 -13.91 22.62
C LEU A 3 -44.61 -15.04 21.58
N TRP A 4 -45.75 -15.69 21.66
CA TRP A 4 -46.19 -16.76 20.74
C TRP A 4 -47.72 -16.71 20.63
N VAL A 5 -48.28 -15.62 20.08
CA VAL A 5 -49.69 -15.54 19.62
C VAL A 5 -49.78 -14.46 18.53
N LEU A 6 -50.61 -14.73 17.51
CA LEU A 6 -51.00 -13.90 16.34
C LEU A 6 -50.16 -14.03 15.06
N ILE A 7 -50.23 -15.24 14.49
CA ILE A 7 -50.48 -15.41 13.04
C ILE A 7 -51.87 -16.04 12.91
N VAL A 8 -52.58 -15.68 11.82
CA VAL A 8 -53.94 -16.10 11.36
C VAL A 8 -55.07 -15.13 11.72
N HIS A 9 -55.39 -14.20 10.80
CA HIS A 9 -56.73 -14.05 10.18
C HIS A 9 -56.69 -13.03 9.03
N PHE A 10 -57.35 -13.40 7.92
CA PHE A 10 -57.64 -12.64 6.67
C PHE A 10 -56.68 -12.79 5.48
N THR A 11 -56.91 -13.86 4.72
CA THR A 11 -56.94 -13.82 3.25
C THR A 11 -58.38 -13.57 2.79
N ASN A 12 -58.62 -12.59 1.90
CA ASN A 12 -59.40 -12.77 0.66
C ASN A 12 -59.56 -11.46 -0.13
N ASP A 13 -59.26 -11.59 -1.42
CA ASP A 13 -59.83 -10.89 -2.57
C ASP A 13 -59.64 -9.37 -2.74
N PHE A 14 -58.69 -8.98 -3.60
CA PHE A 14 -58.98 -8.32 -4.89
C PHE A 14 -57.70 -8.21 -5.74
N ARG A 15 -57.72 -8.75 -6.97
CA ARG A 15 -56.69 -8.55 -8.00
C ARG A 15 -57.04 -7.32 -8.84
N PHE A 16 -56.10 -6.40 -9.06
CA PHE A 16 -55.85 -5.75 -10.36
C PHE A 16 -54.44 -5.11 -10.39
N ASN A 17 -53.93 -4.96 -11.61
CA ASN A 17 -52.52 -4.91 -12.02
C ASN A 17 -51.72 -3.63 -11.71
N THR A 18 -50.44 -3.86 -11.39
CA THR A 18 -49.20 -3.12 -11.76
C THR A 18 -49.26 -1.61 -12.03
N PHE A 19 -48.78 -0.80 -11.07
CA PHE A 19 -47.68 0.19 -11.19
C PHE A 19 -47.69 1.10 -9.95
N THR A 20 -46.92 0.77 -8.90
CA THR A 20 -46.33 1.67 -7.86
C THR A 20 -46.06 0.89 -6.56
N TYR A 21 -44.96 0.14 -6.50
CA TYR A 21 -44.24 -0.23 -5.26
C TYR A 21 -42.78 -0.58 -5.63
N GLN A 22 -42.10 0.38 -6.26
CA GLN A 22 -40.64 0.41 -6.40
C GLN A 22 -40.21 1.78 -5.86
N CYS A 23 -40.05 1.89 -4.54
CA CYS A 23 -39.26 2.93 -3.87
C CYS A 23 -39.13 2.76 -2.35
N PHE A 24 -39.76 1.77 -1.70
CA PHE A 24 -39.66 1.62 -0.23
C PHE A 24 -39.28 0.23 0.28
N ALA A 25 -38.69 -0.61 -0.58
CA ALA A 25 -38.20 -1.94 -0.22
C ALA A 25 -36.79 -2.24 -0.78
N LEU A 26 -35.95 -1.21 -0.91
CA LEU A 26 -34.56 -1.34 -1.40
C LEU A 26 -33.52 -0.70 -0.46
N SER A 27 -33.82 -0.57 0.83
CA SER A 27 -32.90 -0.01 1.84
C SER A 27 -32.65 -0.93 3.05
N LEU A 28 -33.10 -2.20 3.02
CA LEU A 28 -32.93 -3.11 4.15
C LEU A 28 -32.60 -4.57 3.77
N CYS A 29 -31.82 -4.78 2.71
CA CYS A 29 -31.25 -6.09 2.34
C CYS A 29 -29.85 -5.95 1.72
N LEU A 30 -28.98 -5.16 2.36
CA LEU A 30 -27.56 -5.03 1.99
C LEU A 30 -26.69 -5.12 3.26
N PHE A 31 -26.88 -6.16 4.06
CA PHE A 31 -26.00 -6.47 5.20
C PHE A 31 -25.92 -7.98 5.46
N VAL A 32 -25.48 -8.75 4.47
CA VAL A 32 -24.77 -10.04 4.62
C VAL A 32 -24.02 -10.26 3.29
N ALA A 33 -22.70 -10.39 3.15
CA ALA A 33 -21.58 -10.40 4.06
C ALA A 33 -20.37 -9.85 3.28
N PHE A 34 -19.88 -8.67 3.66
CA PHE A 34 -18.44 -8.44 3.59
C PHE A 34 -17.86 -9.24 4.76
N SER A 35 -16.86 -10.08 4.50
CA SER A 35 -16.08 -10.69 5.57
C SER A 35 -15.54 -9.57 6.45
N ALA A 36 -16.12 -9.40 7.63
CA ALA A 36 -15.66 -8.44 8.62
C ALA A 36 -14.21 -8.80 9.00
N GLY A 37 -13.24 -8.10 8.42
CA GLY A 37 -11.94 -7.94 9.04
C GLY A 37 -12.18 -7.34 10.42
N ALA A 38 -11.65 -7.99 11.45
CA ALA A 38 -11.89 -7.55 12.80
C ALA A 38 -10.82 -6.54 13.20
N ASP A 39 -11.02 -5.30 12.78
CA ASP A 39 -10.10 -4.22 13.12
C ASP A 39 -10.04 -4.01 14.64
N VAL A 40 -8.88 -3.59 15.13
CA VAL A 40 -8.73 -3.18 16.53
C VAL A 40 -9.02 -1.69 16.61
N LEU A 41 -10.13 -1.35 17.26
CA LEU A 41 -10.58 0.02 17.43
C LEU A 41 -10.10 0.58 18.78
N LEU A 42 -9.29 1.63 18.74
CA LEU A 42 -8.95 2.45 19.89
C LEU A 42 -9.95 3.61 19.92
N THR A 43 -10.83 3.62 20.91
CA THR A 43 -12.00 4.52 20.93
C THR A 43 -11.66 5.83 21.64
N GLY A 44 -12.09 6.97 21.10
CA GLY A 44 -11.94 8.28 21.75
C GLY A 44 -11.35 9.34 20.83
N SER A 45 -11.72 10.60 21.06
CA SER A 45 -11.31 11.73 20.19
C SER A 45 -10.12 12.51 20.74
N MET A 46 -9.30 13.07 19.84
CA MET A 46 -8.13 13.90 20.20
C MET A 46 -7.94 15.08 19.24
N LYS A 47 -7.29 16.14 19.74
CA LYS A 47 -6.73 17.25 18.96
C LYS A 47 -5.22 17.33 19.20
N VAL A 48 -4.46 17.42 18.12
CA VAL A 48 -2.99 17.44 18.12
C VAL A 48 -2.51 18.71 17.41
N GLY A 49 -1.51 19.39 17.97
CA GLY A 49 -0.90 20.63 17.45
C GLY A 49 -0.63 21.69 18.53
N ASP A 50 -0.22 22.91 18.17
CA ASP A 50 0.35 23.91 19.11
C ASP A 50 -0.24 25.33 19.08
N ASN A 51 -1.16 25.65 18.16
CA ASN A 51 -1.63 27.04 17.99
C ASN A 51 -2.72 27.51 18.97
N ASP A 52 -3.17 26.65 19.88
CA ASP A 52 -4.06 27.03 20.98
C ASP A 52 -3.73 26.16 22.21
N THR A 53 -3.94 26.73 23.39
CA THR A 53 -3.98 26.04 24.70
C THR A 53 -4.86 24.78 24.71
N LYS A 54 -5.78 24.64 23.75
CA LYS A 54 -6.71 23.51 23.60
C LYS A 54 -6.17 22.33 22.78
N ARG A 55 -4.91 22.30 22.34
CA ARG A 55 -4.34 21.22 21.51
C ARG A 55 -3.10 20.60 22.14
N ILE A 56 -2.88 19.30 21.91
CA ILE A 56 -1.73 18.60 22.47
C ILE A 56 -0.50 18.86 21.60
N HIS A 57 0.47 19.56 22.17
CA HIS A 57 1.74 19.83 21.50
C HIS A 57 2.50 18.52 21.21
N PRO A 58 2.97 18.26 19.97
CA PRO A 58 3.64 17.00 19.61
C PRO A 58 4.89 16.66 20.43
N ARG A 59 5.53 17.67 21.02
CA ARG A 59 6.65 17.54 21.96
C ARG A 59 6.29 16.75 23.23
N TYR A 60 5.03 16.75 23.65
CA TYR A 60 4.58 15.97 24.80
C TYR A 60 4.37 14.50 24.45
N LEU A 61 4.17 14.18 23.17
CA LEU A 61 4.02 12.82 22.68
C LEU A 61 5.39 12.18 22.42
N LEU A 62 6.35 12.97 21.89
CA LEU A 62 7.67 12.50 21.47
C LEU A 62 8.83 13.27 22.13
N THR A 63 9.84 12.53 22.59
CA THR A 63 11.12 13.09 23.04
C THR A 63 12.30 12.55 22.22
N ALA A 64 13.42 13.27 22.16
CA ALA A 64 14.65 12.81 21.51
C ALA A 64 15.53 12.03 22.52
N LYS A 65 16.14 10.92 22.10
CA LYS A 65 16.94 10.03 22.96
C LYS A 65 18.32 10.60 23.31
N ASP A 66 18.96 11.34 22.40
CA ASP A 66 20.19 12.11 22.65
C ASP A 66 19.95 13.57 22.24
N SER A 67 20.09 14.49 23.19
CA SER A 67 19.81 15.93 23.04
C SER A 67 20.80 16.70 22.14
N ARG A 68 21.66 16.01 21.39
CA ARG A 68 22.82 16.60 20.68
C ARG A 68 22.70 16.70 19.16
N THR A 69 21.67 16.14 18.54
CA THR A 69 21.41 16.29 17.09
C THR A 69 20.13 17.10 16.87
N ASN A 70 20.22 18.11 16.01
CA ASN A 70 19.11 19.01 15.70
C ASN A 70 17.99 18.28 14.92
N ASP A 71 16.77 18.31 15.48
CA ASP A 71 15.48 18.46 14.80
C ASP A 71 15.08 17.50 13.65
N LYS A 72 15.42 16.19 13.73
CA LYS A 72 14.82 15.15 12.86
C LYS A 72 14.40 13.91 13.66
N LEU A 73 13.20 13.39 13.38
CA LEU A 73 12.58 12.22 14.03
C LEU A 73 13.18 10.87 13.60
N GLU A 74 14.51 10.76 13.51
CA GLU A 74 15.19 9.52 13.09
C GLU A 74 15.15 8.43 14.19
N GLU A 75 15.06 8.81 15.47
CA GLU A 75 14.89 7.89 16.61
C GLU A 75 13.83 8.41 17.62
N PRO A 76 12.54 8.35 17.28
CA PRO A 76 11.49 8.84 18.16
C PRO A 76 11.42 8.02 19.46
N GLN A 77 11.34 8.69 20.61
CA GLN A 77 11.02 8.06 21.89
C GLN A 77 9.60 8.46 22.31
N ALA A 78 8.80 7.47 22.69
CA ALA A 78 7.49 7.69 23.29
C ALA A 78 7.65 8.35 24.68
N SER A 79 7.06 9.53 24.86
CA SER A 79 7.00 10.19 26.17
C SER A 79 5.65 9.94 26.83
N ASN A 80 4.56 10.50 26.28
CA ASN A 80 3.19 10.29 26.75
C ASN A 80 2.32 9.76 25.59
N ALA A 81 2.69 8.58 25.11
CA ALA A 81 2.04 7.90 23.99
C ALA A 81 0.71 7.27 24.39
N ILE A 82 -0.15 7.03 23.39
CA ILE A 82 -1.41 6.30 23.54
C ILE A 82 -1.08 4.84 23.85
N ASN A 83 -1.54 4.32 24.99
CA ASN A 83 -1.31 2.92 25.34
C ASN A 83 -2.46 2.04 24.82
N PHE A 84 -2.13 0.85 24.34
CA PHE A 84 -3.12 -0.17 24.01
C PHE A 84 -2.57 -1.57 24.27
N HIS A 85 -3.47 -2.52 24.46
CA HIS A 85 -3.13 -3.94 24.65
C HIS A 85 -3.60 -4.77 23.46
N LEU A 86 -2.93 -5.87 23.16
CA LEU A 86 -3.38 -6.88 22.20
C LEU A 86 -3.50 -8.23 22.91
N SER A 87 -4.70 -8.81 22.90
CA SER A 87 -4.96 -10.09 23.58
C SER A 87 -4.42 -11.31 22.83
N LYS A 88 -4.06 -11.13 21.55
CA LYS A 88 -3.47 -12.13 20.67
C LYS A 88 -2.66 -11.44 19.58
N ASP A 89 -1.83 -12.21 18.90
CA ASP A 89 -1.03 -11.72 17.78
C ASP A 89 -1.95 -11.24 16.65
N ILE A 90 -1.68 -10.04 16.12
CA ILE A 90 -2.36 -9.48 14.95
C ILE A 90 -1.35 -9.17 13.85
N ASN A 91 -1.84 -9.11 12.62
CA ASN A 91 -1.09 -8.58 11.50
C ASN A 91 -1.68 -7.22 11.10
N LEU A 92 -0.98 -6.14 11.43
CA LEU A 92 -1.40 -4.78 11.15
C LEU A 92 -1.15 -4.45 9.67
N THR A 93 -2.22 -4.08 8.96
CA THR A 93 -2.15 -3.74 7.53
C THR A 93 -2.28 -2.26 7.24
N GLN A 94 -2.85 -1.47 8.17
CA GLN A 94 -2.92 -0.02 8.06
C GLN A 94 -3.31 0.57 9.42
N ILE A 95 -2.90 1.81 9.70
CA ILE A 95 -3.41 2.62 10.80
C ILE A 95 -4.28 3.71 10.18
N ARG A 96 -5.52 3.86 10.64
CA ARG A 96 -6.45 4.87 10.15
C ARG A 96 -6.96 5.74 11.29
N LEU A 97 -6.89 7.05 11.11
CA LEU A 97 -7.63 8.00 11.95
C LEU A 97 -9.00 8.23 11.33
N ASN A 98 -10.06 7.92 12.07
CA ASN A 98 -11.43 8.14 11.61
C ASN A 98 -11.89 9.57 11.93
N ASN A 99 -12.74 10.11 11.05
CA ASN A 99 -13.24 11.49 11.09
C ASN A 99 -12.15 12.55 11.29
N ALA A 100 -10.98 12.35 10.69
CA ALA A 100 -9.88 13.28 10.86
C ALA A 100 -10.15 14.61 10.14
N LYS A 101 -9.86 15.73 10.80
CA LYS A 101 -10.10 17.08 10.29
C LYS A 101 -8.84 17.93 10.39
N SER A 102 -8.74 18.90 9.48
CA SER A 102 -7.64 19.87 9.43
C SER A 102 -6.29 19.19 9.30
N ILE A 103 -6.15 18.28 8.32
CA ILE A 103 -4.86 17.71 7.91
C ILE A 103 -4.41 18.46 6.65
N ASN A 104 -3.40 19.30 6.76
CA ASN A 104 -2.84 20.11 5.66
C ASN A 104 -1.46 19.60 5.19
N ALA A 105 -0.95 18.53 5.81
CA ALA A 105 0.33 17.90 5.50
C ALA A 105 0.30 16.40 5.80
N SER A 106 1.44 15.70 5.69
CA SER A 106 1.51 14.27 5.98
C SER A 106 1.56 13.99 7.49
N LEU A 107 0.86 12.94 7.92
CA LEU A 107 0.92 12.45 9.31
C LEU A 107 2.01 11.41 9.47
N TYR A 108 2.54 11.25 10.68
CA TYR A 108 3.57 10.29 11.04
C TYR A 108 3.10 9.43 12.22
N PHE A 109 3.23 8.11 12.06
CA PHE A 109 2.70 7.11 12.98
C PHE A 109 3.83 6.22 13.47
N VAL A 110 3.91 6.02 14.79
CA VAL A 110 4.93 5.16 15.39
C VAL A 110 4.32 4.29 16.49
N ILE A 111 4.60 2.98 16.45
CA ILE A 111 4.19 2.02 17.49
C ILE A 111 5.43 1.43 18.15
N TRP A 112 5.45 1.36 19.49
CA TRP A 112 6.46 0.65 20.27
C TRP A 112 5.85 -0.51 21.05
N ASN A 113 6.65 -1.56 21.29
CA ASN A 113 6.29 -2.63 22.23
C ASN A 113 6.67 -2.27 23.68
N SER A 114 6.35 -3.16 24.64
CA SER A 114 6.65 -2.98 26.06
C SER A 114 8.15 -2.88 26.43
N ARG A 115 9.06 -3.21 25.50
CA ARG A 115 10.51 -3.06 25.64
C ARG A 115 11.04 -1.77 24.99
N ASP A 116 10.14 -0.84 24.66
CA ASP A 116 10.41 0.41 23.95
C ASP A 116 11.10 0.20 22.58
N GLN A 117 10.88 -0.96 21.94
CA GLN A 117 11.33 -1.22 20.58
C GLN A 117 10.28 -0.72 19.58
N VAL A 118 10.72 0.02 18.56
CA VAL A 118 9.86 0.51 17.48
C VAL A 118 9.41 -0.69 16.62
N MET A 119 8.10 -0.92 16.58
CA MET A 119 7.44 -1.98 15.82
C MET A 119 6.87 -1.46 14.50
N VAL A 120 6.37 -0.22 14.50
CA VAL A 120 5.86 0.46 13.30
C VAL A 120 6.45 1.86 13.27
N ASN A 121 6.90 2.30 12.10
CA ASN A 121 7.36 3.64 11.82
C ASN A 121 6.97 3.97 10.37
N THR A 122 5.91 4.75 10.20
CA THR A 122 5.29 5.00 8.89
C THR A 122 4.69 6.40 8.82
N ARG A 123 4.21 6.80 7.65
CA ARG A 123 3.58 8.10 7.38
C ARG A 123 2.26 7.93 6.64
N SER A 124 1.50 9.00 6.46
CA SER A 124 0.26 8.97 5.67
C SER A 124 0.50 8.64 4.19
N THR A 125 -0.51 8.09 3.52
CA THR A 125 -0.46 7.70 2.09
C THR A 125 -0.14 8.85 1.13
N SER A 126 -0.54 10.07 1.46
CA SER A 126 -0.22 11.32 0.76
C SER A 126 -0.43 12.50 1.72
N TYR A 127 -0.11 13.72 1.27
CA TYR A 127 -0.53 14.96 1.91
C TYR A 127 -2.07 14.97 1.99
N LEU A 128 -2.63 15.42 3.12
CA LEU A 128 -4.09 15.47 3.41
C LEU A 128 -4.77 14.14 3.82
N TYR A 129 -4.07 12.99 3.82
CA TYR A 129 -4.68 11.71 4.18
C TYR A 129 -4.52 11.35 5.67
N SER A 130 -5.56 10.76 6.25
CA SER A 130 -5.62 10.35 7.66
C SER A 130 -5.20 8.90 7.94
N SER A 131 -4.80 8.17 6.90
CA SER A 131 -4.38 6.77 6.98
C SER A 131 -2.90 6.64 6.69
N SER A 132 -2.23 5.74 7.41
CA SER A 132 -0.86 5.34 7.12
C SER A 132 -0.75 4.71 5.73
N GLN A 133 0.46 4.69 5.19
CA GLN A 133 0.84 3.76 4.13
C GLN A 133 0.48 2.32 4.53
N LEU A 134 0.27 1.46 3.53
CA LEU A 134 -0.01 0.04 3.78
C LEU A 134 1.15 -0.60 4.54
N LEU A 135 0.81 -1.43 5.52
CA LEU A 135 1.71 -2.12 6.41
C LEU A 135 1.54 -3.63 6.24
N ASN A 136 2.53 -4.38 6.72
CA ASN A 136 2.43 -5.82 6.92
C ASN A 136 3.21 -6.19 8.19
N THR A 137 2.80 -5.62 9.32
CA THR A 137 3.55 -5.71 10.57
C THR A 137 2.86 -6.65 11.54
N ARG A 138 3.53 -7.74 11.90
CA ARG A 138 3.09 -8.63 12.97
C ARG A 138 3.31 -7.95 14.33
N LEU A 139 2.24 -7.72 15.05
CA LEU A 139 2.26 -7.28 16.45
C LEU A 139 1.87 -8.47 17.33
N PRO A 140 2.81 -9.08 18.07
CA PRO A 140 2.49 -10.11 19.07
C PRO A 140 1.45 -9.65 20.11
N ALA A 141 0.87 -10.61 20.84
CA ALA A 141 0.09 -10.31 22.02
C ALA A 141 0.95 -9.56 23.05
N GLY A 142 0.44 -8.47 23.62
CA GLY A 142 1.19 -7.66 24.58
C GLY A 142 0.75 -6.22 24.65
N ASP A 143 1.53 -5.42 25.36
CA ASP A 143 1.31 -3.99 25.57
C ASP A 143 2.11 -3.15 24.57
N TYR A 144 1.47 -2.09 24.08
CA TYR A 144 1.99 -1.23 23.03
C TYR A 144 1.75 0.25 23.34
N LYS A 145 2.60 1.09 22.76
CA LYS A 145 2.50 2.55 22.76
C LYS A 145 2.35 3.02 21.31
N LEU A 146 1.47 3.97 21.05
CA LEU A 146 1.23 4.57 19.73
C LEU A 146 1.32 6.09 19.82
N VAL A 147 1.97 6.70 18.83
CA VAL A 147 1.98 8.16 18.67
C VAL A 147 1.63 8.52 17.23
N VAL A 148 0.84 9.59 17.08
CA VAL A 148 0.54 10.22 15.80
C VAL A 148 0.89 11.71 15.87
N VAL A 149 1.72 12.18 14.93
CA VAL A 149 2.16 13.59 14.85
C VAL A 149 2.06 14.11 13.43
N GLY A 150 1.74 15.39 13.27
CA GLY A 150 1.80 16.08 11.98
C GLY A 150 3.14 16.78 11.74
N GLN A 151 3.30 17.38 10.55
CA GLN A 151 4.54 18.07 10.15
C GLN A 151 4.65 19.48 10.76
N CYS A 152 5.87 20.04 10.77
CA CYS A 152 6.09 21.47 11.02
C CYS A 152 5.89 22.29 9.74
N PHE A 153 5.34 23.51 9.87
CA PHE A 153 5.19 24.51 8.80
C PHE A 153 6.06 25.73 9.05
N ASN A 154 6.53 26.40 8.00
CA ASN A 154 7.08 27.75 8.14
C ASN A 154 5.98 28.83 8.07
N ARG A 155 6.30 30.09 8.39
CA ARG A 155 5.39 31.27 8.25
C ARG A 155 4.79 31.48 6.85
N GLY A 156 5.24 30.75 5.83
CA GLY A 156 4.68 30.77 4.47
C GLY A 156 3.82 29.56 4.12
N GLY A 157 3.43 28.73 5.11
CA GLY A 157 2.56 27.57 4.91
C GLY A 157 3.23 26.34 4.27
N LYS A 158 4.57 26.30 4.19
CA LYS A 158 5.28 25.14 3.61
C LYS A 158 5.66 24.12 4.68
N PRO A 159 5.40 22.82 4.46
CA PRO A 159 5.88 21.76 5.36
C PRO A 159 7.40 21.66 5.34
N LYS A 160 8.02 21.48 6.52
CA LYS A 160 9.48 21.38 6.72
C LYS A 160 9.94 20.02 7.25
N GLY A 161 9.01 19.08 7.44
CA GLY A 161 9.26 17.73 7.95
C GLY A 161 8.77 17.56 9.38
N TRP A 162 9.16 16.45 10.01
CA TRP A 162 8.71 16.11 11.36
C TRP A 162 9.83 16.36 12.38
N SER A 163 9.51 17.18 13.38
CA SER A 163 10.36 17.41 14.54
C SER A 163 9.51 17.42 15.81
N ASN A 164 10.10 17.00 16.93
CA ASN A 164 9.47 17.19 18.24
C ASN A 164 9.57 18.64 18.72
N ARG A 165 10.35 19.49 18.04
CA ARG A 165 10.48 20.94 18.23
C ARG A 165 10.40 21.62 16.86
N CYS A 166 9.24 22.19 16.52
CA CYS A 166 9.21 23.14 15.41
C CYS A 166 10.03 24.38 15.83
N GLY A 167 10.90 24.86 14.95
CA GLY A 167 11.79 25.98 15.26
C GLY A 167 11.00 27.25 15.64
N LYS A 168 11.66 28.25 16.23
CA LYS A 168 11.01 29.50 16.72
C LYS A 168 10.16 30.28 15.69
N ASN A 169 10.27 29.95 14.40
CA ASN A 169 9.55 30.58 13.29
C ASN A 169 8.63 29.59 12.55
N TRP A 170 8.42 28.40 13.10
CA TRP A 170 7.64 27.31 12.54
C TRP A 170 6.49 26.96 13.47
N ASP A 171 5.48 26.31 12.91
CA ASP A 171 4.18 26.02 13.51
C ASP A 171 3.87 24.53 13.36
N TYR A 172 3.18 23.87 14.29
CA TYR A 172 2.84 22.46 14.13
C TYR A 172 1.55 22.29 13.33
N GLU A 173 1.47 21.17 12.61
CA GLU A 173 0.20 20.76 12.01
C GLU A 173 -0.83 20.46 13.09
N ASP A 174 -2.04 20.92 12.79
CA ASP A 174 -3.03 21.25 13.77
C ASP A 174 -4.31 20.47 13.41
N PHE A 175 -4.40 19.20 13.81
CA PHE A 175 -5.43 18.26 13.36
C PHE A 175 -6.22 17.60 14.49
N SER A 176 -7.33 16.96 14.16
CA SER A 176 -8.17 16.24 15.12
C SER A 176 -8.76 14.96 14.53
N PHE A 177 -9.18 14.01 15.35
CA PHE A 177 -9.79 12.74 14.94
C PHE A 177 -10.73 12.15 16.02
N SER A 178 -11.61 11.21 15.66
CA SER A 178 -12.61 10.62 16.57
C SER A 178 -12.21 9.30 17.23
N ASP A 179 -11.31 8.55 16.60
CA ASP A 179 -10.81 7.25 17.04
C ASP A 179 -9.66 6.79 16.12
N ILE A 180 -8.95 5.74 16.54
CA ILE A 180 -7.88 5.11 15.75
C ILE A 180 -8.25 3.67 15.45
N GLN A 181 -8.30 3.31 14.18
CA GLN A 181 -8.55 1.97 13.71
C GLN A 181 -7.23 1.33 13.23
N LEU A 182 -6.84 0.25 13.89
CA LEU A 182 -5.78 -0.64 13.45
C LEU A 182 -6.40 -1.69 12.53
N ILE A 183 -6.16 -1.56 11.22
CA ILE A 183 -6.75 -2.44 10.21
C ILE A 183 -6.03 -3.78 10.26
N THR A 184 -6.78 -4.86 10.48
CA THR A 184 -6.20 -6.20 10.61
C THR A 184 -7.25 -7.29 10.36
N PRO A 185 -6.88 -8.43 9.74
CA PRO A 185 -7.79 -9.55 9.60
C PRO A 185 -8.02 -10.30 10.92
N GLN A 186 -7.21 -10.07 11.96
CA GLN A 186 -7.34 -10.71 13.27
C GLN A 186 -8.03 -9.80 14.30
N THR A 187 -9.01 -10.34 15.05
CA THR A 187 -9.62 -9.59 16.17
C THR A 187 -8.60 -9.28 17.29
N SER A 188 -8.86 -8.31 18.15
CA SER A 188 -8.33 -8.30 19.53
C SER A 188 -9.50 -8.13 20.50
N ASN A 189 -9.44 -8.75 21.66
CA ASN A 189 -10.51 -8.65 22.66
C ASN A 189 -10.27 -7.49 23.66
N SER A 190 -9.11 -6.84 23.58
CA SER A 190 -8.80 -5.66 24.38
C SER A 190 -9.66 -4.46 23.99
N ILE A 191 -9.93 -3.60 24.96
CA ILE A 191 -10.67 -2.36 24.79
C ILE A 191 -9.76 -1.24 25.27
N THR A 192 -9.62 -0.21 24.44
CA THR A 192 -8.77 0.96 24.74
C THR A 192 -9.60 2.21 24.55
N PHE A 193 -9.60 3.07 25.57
CA PHE A 193 -10.15 4.41 25.51
C PHE A 193 -8.99 5.40 25.48
N LEU A 194 -8.76 6.05 24.34
CA LEU A 194 -7.60 6.91 24.11
C LEU A 194 -7.83 8.37 24.51
N GLN A 195 -9.02 8.76 24.96
CA GLN A 195 -9.31 10.17 25.24
C GLN A 195 -8.64 10.62 26.56
N ARG A 196 -7.77 11.64 26.47
CA ARG A 196 -7.34 12.39 27.66
C ARG A 196 -8.54 13.14 28.24
N ARG A 197 -8.74 13.03 29.54
CA ARG A 197 -9.91 13.56 30.26
C ARG A 197 -9.51 14.11 31.61
N HIS A 198 -10.35 14.98 32.17
CA HIS A 198 -10.23 15.43 33.56
C HIS A 198 -11.58 15.74 34.19
N ILE A 199 -11.68 15.43 35.48
CA ILE A 199 -12.78 15.73 36.38
C ILE A 199 -12.22 16.58 37.55
N GLY A 200 -13.05 17.41 38.17
CA GLY A 200 -12.63 18.43 39.15
C GLY A 200 -12.84 19.86 38.69
N ASP A 201 -12.24 20.84 39.37
CA ASP A 201 -12.18 22.22 38.90
C ASP A 201 -10.95 22.44 37.99
N SER A 202 -10.74 23.65 37.46
CA SER A 202 -9.57 23.97 36.62
C SER A 202 -8.77 25.17 37.14
N ASN A 203 -8.90 25.49 38.43
CA ASN A 203 -8.30 26.64 39.09
C ASN A 203 -6.90 26.36 39.65
N GLU A 204 -6.01 25.84 38.82
CA GLU A 204 -4.61 25.68 39.20
C GLU A 204 -3.82 27.01 39.10
N ARG A 205 -2.94 27.27 40.08
CA ARG A 205 -2.05 28.45 40.06
C ARG A 205 -0.94 28.19 39.03
N GLN A 206 -0.74 29.12 38.08
CA GLN A 206 0.26 29.12 36.97
C GLN A 206 1.73 28.65 37.24
N ASN A 207 2.13 28.27 38.46
CA ASN A 207 3.49 27.91 38.87
C ASN A 207 3.72 26.44 39.28
N ASP A 208 2.71 25.56 39.21
CA ASP A 208 2.83 24.13 39.58
C ASP A 208 3.44 23.22 38.49
N GLY A 209 3.58 23.72 37.25
CA GLY A 209 4.19 22.95 36.16
C GLY A 209 3.22 22.04 35.41
N TYR A 210 1.91 22.14 35.68
CA TYR A 210 0.84 21.41 35.01
C TYR A 210 0.11 22.23 33.93
N GLY A 211 0.32 23.55 33.90
CA GLY A 211 -0.20 24.46 32.88
C GLY A 211 0.02 23.99 31.43
N GLY A 212 -1.07 23.68 30.73
CA GLY A 212 -1.10 23.25 29.32
C GLY A 212 -1.31 21.75 29.08
N ARG A 213 -1.67 20.96 30.12
CA ARG A 213 -1.89 19.50 29.98
C ARG A 213 -3.35 19.05 30.11
N TRP A 214 -4.25 19.96 30.47
CA TRP A 214 -5.69 19.70 30.58
C TRP A 214 -6.29 19.67 29.18
N TYR A 215 -6.69 18.47 28.74
CA TYR A 215 -7.42 18.28 27.50
C TYR A 215 -8.63 17.36 27.76
N PRO A 216 -9.87 17.79 27.44
CA PRO A 216 -10.25 19.17 27.07
C PRO A 216 -9.89 20.18 28.18
N ASP A 217 -9.87 21.48 27.89
CA ASP A 217 -9.47 22.56 28.82
C ASP A 217 -10.59 22.99 29.78
N HIS A 218 -11.72 22.28 29.75
CA HIS A 218 -12.89 22.50 30.62
C HIS A 218 -13.17 21.21 31.38
N HIS A 219 -13.45 21.34 32.69
CA HIS A 219 -13.78 20.20 33.54
C HIS A 219 -14.99 19.43 33.05
N GLU A 220 -14.97 18.11 33.21
CA GLU A 220 -16.09 17.24 32.79
C GLU A 220 -17.09 16.96 33.91
N GLY A 221 -16.97 17.68 35.03
CA GLY A 221 -17.75 17.47 36.26
C GLY A 221 -16.98 16.64 37.28
N ASP A 222 -17.70 15.94 38.14
CA ASP A 222 -17.14 15.14 39.25
C ASP A 222 -17.06 13.64 38.92
N GLU A 223 -17.71 13.22 37.82
CA GLU A 223 -17.77 11.83 37.37
C GLU A 223 -17.69 11.69 35.85
N VAL A 224 -17.12 10.58 35.40
CA VAL A 224 -16.99 10.18 34.00
C VAL A 224 -17.32 8.71 33.83
N GLU A 225 -18.21 8.43 32.89
CA GLU A 225 -18.63 7.07 32.52
C GLU A 225 -18.03 6.62 31.18
N TYR A 226 -17.67 5.34 31.11
CA TYR A 226 -17.21 4.63 29.92
C TYR A 226 -18.02 3.36 29.70
N GLU A 227 -18.83 3.35 28.65
CA GLU A 227 -19.60 2.17 28.25
C GLU A 227 -18.81 1.29 27.29
N PHE A 228 -18.94 -0.03 27.44
CA PHE A 228 -18.36 -0.98 26.50
C PHE A 228 -19.09 -2.32 26.46
N THR A 229 -19.08 -2.94 25.27
CA THR A 229 -19.64 -4.27 25.05
C THR A 229 -18.55 -5.22 24.52
N PRO A 230 -18.15 -6.27 25.28
CA PRO A 230 -17.19 -7.26 24.81
C PRO A 230 -17.70 -8.01 23.56
N PRO A 231 -16.87 -8.19 22.53
CA PRO A 231 -17.29 -8.90 21.31
C PRO A 231 -17.37 -10.42 21.50
N ARG A 232 -16.68 -10.97 22.52
CA ARG A 232 -16.60 -12.40 22.83
C ARG A 232 -16.53 -12.60 24.35
N ARG A 233 -16.83 -13.82 24.82
CA ARG A 233 -16.61 -14.19 26.23
C ARG A 233 -15.12 -14.06 26.55
N THR A 234 -14.78 -13.33 27.60
CA THR A 234 -13.39 -13.11 28.00
C THR A 234 -13.27 -12.91 29.50
N ASN A 235 -12.04 -12.93 30.03
CA ASN A 235 -11.75 -12.64 31.42
C ASN A 235 -11.01 -11.31 31.51
N LEU A 236 -11.67 -10.26 32.00
CA LEU A 236 -11.06 -8.97 32.32
C LEU A 236 -10.08 -9.14 33.49
N LYS A 237 -8.78 -9.03 33.18
CA LYS A 237 -7.70 -9.17 34.16
C LYS A 237 -7.51 -7.91 34.96
N SER A 238 -7.41 -6.79 34.25
CA SER A 238 -7.18 -5.47 34.85
C SER A 238 -7.74 -4.35 33.99
N ILE A 239 -8.03 -3.23 34.64
CA ILE A 239 -8.26 -1.92 34.04
C ILE A 239 -7.09 -1.04 34.47
N THR A 240 -6.40 -0.44 33.50
CA THR A 240 -5.27 0.45 33.78
C THR A 240 -5.62 1.86 33.37
N LEU A 241 -5.50 2.80 34.31
CA LEU A 241 -5.55 4.24 34.08
C LEU A 241 -4.10 4.73 33.90
N TYR A 242 -3.75 5.23 32.72
CA TYR A 242 -2.39 5.68 32.41
C TYR A 242 -2.21 7.17 32.65
N ASN A 243 -1.06 7.50 33.25
CA ASN A 243 -0.58 8.86 33.47
C ASN A 243 -1.59 9.76 34.20
N TYR A 244 -2.21 9.24 35.26
CA TYR A 244 -3.04 10.06 36.15
C TYR A 244 -2.20 11.16 36.78
N ARG A 245 -2.82 12.30 37.09
CA ARG A 245 -2.17 13.50 37.66
C ARG A 245 -3.11 14.23 38.60
N ASP A 246 -2.50 15.06 39.44
CA ASP A 246 -3.11 16.05 40.33
C ASP A 246 -3.87 15.48 41.53
N LEU A 247 -3.55 14.25 41.91
CA LEU A 247 -4.00 13.69 43.19
C LEU A 247 -3.10 14.16 44.33
N ILE A 248 -3.67 14.60 45.44
CA ILE A 248 -2.99 14.82 46.70
C ILE A 248 -2.85 13.45 47.41
N PRO A 249 -1.62 12.93 47.59
CA PRO A 249 -1.41 11.62 48.18
C PRO A 249 -2.03 11.51 49.58
N ASN A 250 -2.73 10.41 49.85
CA ASN A 250 -3.41 10.12 51.11
C ASN A 250 -4.52 11.11 51.52
N ARG A 251 -4.96 12.00 50.63
CA ARG A 251 -6.09 12.92 50.85
C ARG A 251 -7.20 12.68 49.85
N ASP A 252 -6.85 12.53 48.57
CA ASP A 252 -7.84 12.44 47.51
C ASP A 252 -8.18 10.97 47.24
N TYR A 253 -9.46 10.70 46.98
CA TYR A 253 -9.97 9.37 46.69
C TYR A 253 -10.69 9.36 45.34
N VAL A 254 -10.14 8.60 44.39
CA VAL A 254 -10.83 8.33 43.13
C VAL A 254 -11.53 6.99 43.22
N LYS A 255 -12.85 7.00 43.08
CA LYS A 255 -13.68 5.82 43.08
C LYS A 255 -13.81 5.28 41.66
N LEU A 256 -13.44 4.01 41.50
CA LEU A 256 -13.58 3.26 40.26
C LEU A 256 -14.66 2.22 40.43
N THR A 257 -15.66 2.28 39.58
CA THR A 257 -16.83 1.42 39.58
C THR A 257 -16.89 0.64 38.27
N LEU A 258 -17.23 -0.65 38.32
CA LEU A 258 -17.56 -1.47 37.17
C LEU A 258 -18.95 -2.08 37.39
N SER A 259 -19.90 -1.73 36.51
CA SER A 259 -21.31 -2.14 36.52
C SER A 259 -21.69 -2.93 35.27
N GLY A 260 -22.78 -3.69 35.32
CA GLY A 260 -23.46 -4.19 34.11
C GLY A 260 -24.58 -5.18 34.43
N ASP A 261 -25.42 -5.43 33.42
CA ASP A 261 -26.77 -6.02 33.57
C ASP A 261 -26.86 -7.38 34.28
N ASN A 262 -25.75 -8.10 34.41
CA ASN A 262 -25.72 -9.47 34.94
C ASN A 262 -24.59 -9.74 35.95
N PHE A 263 -23.98 -8.71 36.55
CA PHE A 263 -23.04 -8.91 37.66
C PHE A 263 -23.12 -7.79 38.70
N SER A 264 -22.71 -8.10 39.93
CA SER A 264 -22.71 -7.16 41.05
C SER A 264 -21.71 -6.02 40.84
N LYS A 265 -22.15 -4.76 41.02
CA LYS A 265 -21.31 -3.55 41.05
C LYS A 265 -20.04 -3.82 41.85
N GLN A 266 -18.88 -3.64 41.22
CA GLN A 266 -17.60 -3.75 41.91
C GLN A 266 -16.96 -2.37 41.98
N THR A 267 -16.68 -1.91 43.19
CA THR A 267 -16.09 -0.60 43.44
C THR A 267 -14.72 -0.76 44.10
N THR A 268 -13.77 0.08 43.72
CA THR A 268 -12.45 0.16 44.33
C THR A 268 -12.02 1.61 44.40
N TYR A 269 -11.42 1.99 45.52
CA TYR A 269 -10.82 3.31 45.69
C TYR A 269 -9.36 3.26 45.26
N MET A 270 -8.97 4.22 44.45
CA MET A 270 -7.58 4.52 44.17
C MET A 270 -6.97 5.16 45.42
N ASN A 271 -5.96 4.51 46.00
CA ASN A 271 -5.15 5.06 47.08
C ASN A 271 -3.69 5.07 46.61
N THR A 272 -3.11 6.26 46.49
CA THR A 272 -1.78 6.45 45.92
C THR A 272 -0.86 7.21 46.88
N ASP A 273 0.41 6.85 46.86
CA ASP A 273 1.47 7.59 47.56
C ASP A 273 2.07 8.72 46.69
N SER A 274 1.52 8.94 45.48
CA SER A 274 2.09 9.83 44.46
C SER A 274 1.02 10.65 43.76
N SER A 275 1.34 11.92 43.49
CA SER A 275 0.42 12.82 42.80
C SER A 275 0.27 12.60 41.30
N SER A 276 1.06 11.69 40.73
CA SER A 276 0.91 11.26 39.33
C SER A 276 1.46 9.85 39.13
N GLY A 277 0.95 9.12 38.13
CA GLY A 277 1.47 7.80 37.80
C GLY A 277 0.51 6.95 36.97
N ASN A 278 0.62 5.63 37.06
CA ASN A 278 -0.33 4.69 36.46
C ASN A 278 -1.06 3.95 37.58
N PHE A 279 -2.37 3.72 37.43
CA PHE A 279 -3.14 2.93 38.38
C PHE A 279 -3.68 1.67 37.72
N VAL A 280 -3.48 0.51 38.36
CA VAL A 280 -3.91 -0.80 37.83
C VAL A 280 -4.95 -1.41 38.76
N TRP A 281 -6.20 -1.41 38.33
CA TRP A 281 -7.31 -2.08 39.01
C TRP A 281 -7.42 -3.54 38.58
N ARG A 282 -7.10 -4.48 39.48
CA ARG A 282 -7.14 -5.93 39.20
C ARG A 282 -8.49 -6.53 39.61
N LEU A 283 -9.18 -7.14 38.66
CA LEU A 283 -10.59 -7.52 38.80
C LEU A 283 -10.85 -9.02 38.60
N ASN A 284 -10.11 -9.67 37.70
CA ASN A 284 -10.28 -11.08 37.30
C ASN A 284 -11.77 -11.48 37.15
N LYS A 285 -12.50 -10.79 36.26
CA LYS A 285 -13.94 -10.98 36.03
C LYS A 285 -14.23 -11.54 34.64
N THR A 286 -15.15 -12.49 34.56
CA THR A 286 -15.61 -13.03 33.28
C THR A 286 -16.70 -12.13 32.71
N LEU A 287 -16.45 -11.60 31.52
CA LEU A 287 -17.41 -10.80 30.77
C LEU A 287 -18.06 -11.64 29.67
N LEU A 288 -19.36 -11.42 29.47
CA LEU A 288 -20.18 -12.08 28.45
C LEU A 288 -20.27 -11.23 27.19
N PRO A 289 -20.30 -11.87 25.99
CA PRO A 289 -20.46 -11.15 24.74
C PRO A 289 -21.85 -10.52 24.62
N GLY A 290 -21.93 -9.33 24.03
CA GLY A 290 -23.21 -8.66 23.74
C GLY A 290 -23.95 -8.13 24.98
N VAL A 291 -23.27 -8.08 26.13
CA VAL A 291 -23.75 -7.41 27.35
C VAL A 291 -23.00 -6.10 27.49
N GLU A 292 -23.71 -5.03 27.81
CA GLU A 292 -23.12 -3.72 28.08
C GLU A 292 -22.59 -3.66 29.52
N TYR A 293 -21.39 -3.07 29.64
CA TYR A 293 -20.70 -2.83 30.89
C TYR A 293 -20.36 -1.36 30.97
N GLU A 294 -20.33 -0.84 32.18
CA GLU A 294 -20.09 0.58 32.45
C GLU A 294 -18.93 0.69 33.45
N LEU A 295 -17.93 1.49 33.10
CA LEU A 295 -16.82 1.87 33.96
C LEU A 295 -17.01 3.35 34.35
N GLU A 296 -17.27 3.58 35.63
CA GLU A 296 -17.48 4.90 36.23
C GLU A 296 -16.22 5.29 37.03
N ILE A 297 -15.71 6.50 36.77
CA ILE A 297 -14.60 7.14 37.50
C ILE A 297 -15.15 8.40 38.15
N GLU A 298 -15.06 8.49 39.47
CA GLU A 298 -15.66 9.56 40.28
C GLU A 298 -14.63 10.05 41.31
N VAL A 299 -14.60 11.35 41.58
CA VAL A 299 -13.85 11.97 42.69
C VAL A 299 -14.81 12.32 43.84
N GLU A 300 -14.37 12.11 45.08
CA GLU A 300 -15.18 12.43 46.27
C GLU A 300 -15.05 13.93 46.61
N ASP A 301 -16.19 14.62 46.73
CA ASP A 301 -16.33 16.07 46.91
C ASP A 301 -15.87 16.53 48.33
N ASP A 302 -14.56 16.72 48.54
CA ASP A 302 -13.97 17.02 49.87
C ASP A 302 -12.93 18.18 49.83
N GLY A 303 -13.37 19.36 49.38
CA GLY A 303 -12.50 20.55 49.17
C GLY A 303 -11.68 20.42 47.88
N ASP A 304 -10.64 21.24 47.67
CA ASP A 304 -9.73 21.30 46.48
C ASP A 304 -8.95 19.99 46.18
N ALA A 305 -9.63 18.86 46.27
CA ALA A 305 -9.22 17.46 46.22
C ALA A 305 -9.86 16.74 45.02
N ASP A 306 -10.46 17.52 44.12
CA ASP A 306 -11.34 17.08 43.04
C ASP A 306 -10.63 16.97 41.68
N ASP A 307 -9.35 17.31 41.56
CA ASP A 307 -8.69 17.46 40.27
C ASP A 307 -7.91 16.20 39.87
N ILE A 308 -8.51 15.33 39.05
CA ILE A 308 -7.77 14.23 38.41
C ILE A 308 -7.86 14.31 36.89
N SER A 309 -6.70 14.28 36.23
CA SER A 309 -6.61 14.00 34.79
C SER A 309 -5.86 12.71 34.51
N TRP A 310 -6.14 12.09 33.36
CA TRP A 310 -5.43 10.91 32.85
C TRP A 310 -5.30 10.95 31.33
N ASP A 311 -4.42 10.11 30.77
CA ASP A 311 -4.17 10.09 29.33
C ASP A 311 -5.03 9.07 28.58
N ASP A 312 -5.05 7.83 29.03
CA ASP A 312 -5.80 6.74 28.40
C ASP A 312 -6.15 5.62 29.39
N ILE A 313 -7.13 4.79 29.01
CA ILE A 313 -7.58 3.62 29.78
C ILE A 313 -7.45 2.37 28.91
N VAL A 314 -6.83 1.34 29.46
CA VAL A 314 -6.69 0.03 28.80
C VAL A 314 -7.32 -1.07 29.64
N LEU A 315 -8.24 -1.82 29.04
CA LEU A 315 -8.83 -3.03 29.60
C LEU A 315 -8.05 -4.25 29.11
N THR A 316 -7.26 -4.85 30.01
CA THR A 316 -6.46 -6.05 29.70
C THR A 316 -7.32 -7.30 29.82
N MET A 317 -7.51 -7.99 28.71
CA MET A 317 -8.30 -9.22 28.64
C MET A 317 -7.40 -10.46 28.61
N GLY A 318 -7.78 -11.51 29.34
CA GLY A 318 -7.12 -12.81 29.34
C GLY A 318 -7.58 -13.74 28.21
N PRO A 319 -6.86 -14.84 27.96
CA PRO A 319 -7.23 -15.84 26.96
C PRO A 319 -8.60 -16.45 27.23
N ASP A 320 -9.26 -16.92 26.17
CA ASP A 320 -10.54 -17.62 26.25
C ASP A 320 -10.40 -18.84 27.19
N SER A 321 -11.27 -18.92 28.20
CA SER A 321 -11.16 -19.90 29.30
C SER A 321 -11.57 -21.33 28.89
N ASN A 322 -11.47 -21.71 27.62
CA ASN A 322 -12.00 -22.97 27.12
C ASN A 322 -11.05 -23.64 26.10
N VAL A 323 -10.02 -24.35 26.57
CA VAL A 323 -9.33 -25.37 25.75
C VAL A 323 -9.69 -26.74 26.31
N ASN A 324 -10.73 -27.35 25.75
CA ASN A 324 -11.17 -28.73 26.03
C ASN A 324 -10.61 -29.66 24.94
N ILE A 325 -10.12 -30.85 25.32
CA ILE A 325 -9.74 -31.91 24.36
C ILE A 325 -10.91 -32.14 23.39
N ASN A 326 -10.63 -32.10 22.10
CA ASN A 326 -11.60 -32.30 21.05
C ASN A 326 -11.78 -33.79 20.72
N HIS A 327 -10.67 -34.52 20.53
CA HIS A 327 -10.64 -35.94 20.17
C HIS A 327 -9.29 -36.62 20.51
N TYR A 328 -9.22 -37.95 20.34
CA TYR A 328 -8.00 -38.75 20.43
C TYR A 328 -7.62 -39.38 19.08
N ARG A 329 -6.34 -39.71 18.88
CA ARG A 329 -5.85 -40.42 17.69
C ARG A 329 -5.03 -41.65 18.09
N LEU A 330 -5.28 -42.77 17.41
CA LEU A 330 -4.48 -44.00 17.47
C LEU A 330 -3.68 -44.15 16.17
N THR A 331 -2.39 -44.41 16.27
CA THR A 331 -1.52 -44.69 15.11
C THR A 331 -0.75 -45.98 15.35
N TYR A 332 -0.78 -46.91 14.38
CA TYR A 332 -0.17 -48.25 14.48
C TYR A 332 -0.04 -48.93 13.10
N SER A 333 0.85 -49.93 12.99
CA SER A 333 0.96 -50.79 11.81
C SER A 333 -0.25 -51.72 11.69
N ASP A 334 -0.74 -51.95 10.47
CA ASP A 334 -1.85 -52.88 10.20
C ASP A 334 -1.47 -54.36 10.47
N ARG A 335 -0.18 -54.65 10.60
CA ARG A 335 0.36 -55.99 10.85
C ARG A 335 1.39 -56.01 11.98
N ALA A 336 1.40 -57.12 12.72
CA ALA A 336 2.34 -57.44 13.78
C ALA A 336 2.70 -58.94 13.77
N LEU A 337 3.83 -59.33 14.37
CA LEU A 337 4.15 -60.74 14.56
C LEU A 337 3.70 -61.25 15.93
N THR A 338 3.36 -62.53 15.99
CA THR A 338 3.05 -63.23 17.23
C THR A 338 4.24 -63.44 18.16
N CYS A 339 5.46 -63.09 17.72
CA CYS A 339 6.69 -63.24 18.47
C CYS A 339 7.32 -61.90 18.96
N GLU A 340 6.66 -60.75 18.72
CA GLU A 340 7.10 -59.44 19.23
C GLU A 340 5.90 -58.48 19.53
N PRO A 341 6.05 -57.49 20.44
CA PRO A 341 5.01 -56.50 20.69
C PRO A 341 4.90 -55.45 19.56
N ALA A 342 3.67 -55.06 19.21
CA ALA A 342 3.38 -53.94 18.32
C ALA A 342 3.25 -52.63 19.11
N ILE A 343 3.80 -51.53 18.62
CA ILE A 343 3.66 -50.21 19.25
C ILE A 343 2.38 -49.52 18.74
N VAL A 344 1.55 -49.03 19.67
CA VAL A 344 0.36 -48.23 19.39
C VAL A 344 0.51 -46.85 20.01
N THR A 345 0.57 -45.81 19.18
CA THR A 345 0.67 -44.41 19.62
C THR A 345 -0.72 -43.84 19.90
N VAL A 346 -0.88 -43.15 21.03
CA VAL A 346 -2.11 -42.48 21.48
C VAL A 346 -1.87 -40.98 21.63
N GLN A 347 -2.66 -40.15 20.94
CA GLN A 347 -2.55 -38.69 20.95
C GLN A 347 -3.85 -38.03 21.41
N ALA A 348 -3.77 -36.89 22.11
CA ALA A 348 -4.90 -36.06 22.54
C ALA A 348 -4.87 -34.69 21.85
N CYS A 349 -5.93 -34.36 21.10
CA CYS A 349 -5.93 -33.22 20.17
C CYS A 349 -6.96 -32.15 20.55
N ILE A 350 -6.63 -30.88 20.36
CA ILE A 350 -7.52 -29.73 20.63
C ILE A 350 -8.17 -29.12 19.38
N ASN A 351 -7.57 -29.33 18.21
CA ASN A 351 -8.18 -28.96 16.94
C ASN A 351 -9.38 -29.87 16.62
N ARG A 352 -10.31 -29.35 15.82
CA ARG A 352 -11.40 -30.17 15.25
C ARG A 352 -10.79 -31.22 14.32
N TYR A 353 -11.26 -32.47 14.41
CA TYR A 353 -10.80 -33.53 13.52
C TYR A 353 -11.22 -33.28 12.06
N GLN A 354 -10.26 -33.34 11.14
CA GLN A 354 -10.47 -33.52 9.70
C GLN A 354 -9.51 -34.59 9.17
N THR A 355 -9.93 -35.34 8.15
CA THR A 355 -9.10 -36.37 7.52
C THR A 355 -7.83 -35.72 6.95
N GLY A 356 -6.65 -36.16 7.40
CA GLY A 356 -5.35 -35.62 6.99
C GLY A 356 -4.72 -34.64 7.98
N ASP A 357 -5.49 -34.09 8.94
CA ASP A 357 -4.95 -33.11 9.89
C ASP A 357 -3.91 -33.69 10.85
N THR A 358 -2.91 -32.88 11.18
CA THR A 358 -2.01 -33.13 12.31
C THR A 358 -2.72 -32.82 13.63
N CYS A 359 -2.43 -33.63 14.65
CA CYS A 359 -2.96 -33.42 15.99
C CYS A 359 -2.29 -32.18 16.59
N VAL A 360 -3.06 -31.12 16.87
CA VAL A 360 -2.58 -30.05 17.74
C VAL A 360 -2.67 -30.56 19.17
N GLU A 361 -1.52 -30.87 19.74
CA GLU A 361 -1.43 -31.55 21.02
C GLU A 361 -2.08 -30.73 22.15
N ALA A 362 -2.89 -31.42 22.95
CA ALA A 362 -3.49 -30.84 24.14
C ALA A 362 -2.41 -30.55 25.19
N THR A 363 -2.43 -29.33 25.72
CA THR A 363 -1.57 -28.91 26.85
C THR A 363 -2.16 -29.32 28.21
N SER A 364 -3.40 -29.83 28.23
CA SER A 364 -4.06 -30.38 29.41
C SER A 364 -3.78 -31.87 29.57
N SER A 365 -3.41 -32.32 30.79
CA SER A 365 -3.17 -33.74 31.08
C SER A 365 -4.44 -34.59 30.99
N THR A 366 -4.33 -35.77 30.40
CA THR A 366 -5.40 -36.76 30.26
C THR A 366 -4.91 -38.20 30.45
N MET A 367 -5.82 -39.18 30.41
CA MET A 367 -5.52 -40.62 30.52
C MET A 367 -6.53 -41.42 29.68
N ALA A 368 -6.06 -42.51 29.07
CA ALA A 368 -6.89 -43.47 28.33
C ALA A 368 -6.47 -44.91 28.67
N THR A 369 -7.28 -45.88 28.26
CA THR A 369 -6.92 -47.30 28.28
C THR A 369 -7.16 -47.89 26.90
N LEU A 370 -6.08 -48.33 26.25
CA LEU A 370 -6.12 -49.08 25.00
C LEU A 370 -6.69 -50.48 25.28
N VAL A 371 -7.67 -50.87 24.49
CA VAL A 371 -8.33 -52.17 24.56
C VAL A 371 -8.22 -52.83 23.20
N ALA A 372 -7.55 -53.98 23.14
CA ALA A 372 -7.41 -54.80 21.95
C ALA A 372 -8.19 -56.10 22.15
N LYS A 373 -9.20 -56.36 21.30
CA LYS A 373 -10.05 -57.54 21.38
C LYS A 373 -9.80 -58.44 20.18
N ALA A 374 -9.44 -59.69 20.42
CA ALA A 374 -9.30 -60.69 19.38
C ALA A 374 -10.65 -60.94 18.66
N LYS A 375 -10.60 -61.08 17.33
CA LYS A 375 -11.80 -61.32 16.51
C LYS A 375 -12.20 -62.78 16.45
N ASN A 376 -11.21 -63.68 16.40
CA ASN A 376 -11.46 -65.12 16.30
C ASN A 376 -11.33 -65.84 17.64
N SER A 377 -10.83 -65.17 18.69
CA SER A 377 -10.81 -65.65 20.08
C SER A 377 -11.60 -64.72 21.02
N ASN A 378 -11.76 -65.12 22.29
CA ASN A 378 -12.38 -64.28 23.33
C ASN A 378 -11.33 -63.44 24.11
N ASP A 379 -10.09 -63.40 23.65
CA ASP A 379 -9.01 -62.72 24.36
C ASP A 379 -9.15 -61.20 24.27
N VAL A 380 -8.90 -60.52 25.38
CA VAL A 380 -8.95 -59.06 25.49
C VAL A 380 -7.72 -58.59 26.25
N ILE A 381 -6.92 -57.74 25.60
CA ILE A 381 -5.77 -57.08 26.20
C ILE A 381 -6.18 -55.66 26.58
N ARG A 382 -5.82 -55.22 27.79
CA ARG A 382 -6.06 -53.86 28.27
C ARG A 382 -4.74 -53.26 28.75
N GLN A 383 -4.36 -52.13 28.17
CA GLN A 383 -3.15 -51.40 28.55
C GLN A 383 -3.50 -49.94 28.84
N SER A 384 -3.13 -49.47 30.04
CA SER A 384 -3.31 -48.06 30.40
C SER A 384 -2.20 -47.22 29.80
N THR A 385 -2.55 -46.04 29.30
CA THR A 385 -1.57 -45.04 28.86
C THR A 385 -0.84 -44.36 30.04
N GLY A 386 -1.34 -44.52 31.27
CA GLY A 386 -1.03 -43.58 32.36
C GLY A 386 -1.54 -42.16 32.05
N ARG A 387 -1.17 -41.19 32.90
CA ARG A 387 -1.42 -39.77 32.60
C ARG A 387 -0.39 -39.27 31.59
N PHE A 388 -0.86 -38.63 30.54
CA PHE A 388 -0.01 -38.04 29.50
C PHE A 388 -0.53 -36.65 29.08
N VAL A 389 0.34 -35.90 28.40
CA VAL A 389 0.06 -34.60 27.77
C VAL A 389 0.49 -34.77 26.32
N GLY A 390 -0.33 -34.32 25.36
CA GLY A 390 -0.06 -34.52 23.93
C GLY A 390 -0.12 -35.99 23.50
N THR A 391 1.03 -36.66 23.47
CA THR A 391 1.22 -38.01 22.88
C THR A 391 1.87 -39.00 23.85
N THR A 392 1.57 -40.29 23.68
CA THR A 392 2.22 -41.41 24.38
C THR A 392 2.18 -42.70 23.56
N ASN A 393 3.01 -43.69 23.88
CA ASN A 393 3.08 -44.99 23.20
C ASN A 393 2.66 -46.13 24.14
N VAL A 394 2.04 -47.17 23.58
CA VAL A 394 1.60 -48.37 24.28
C VAL A 394 2.08 -49.62 23.54
N ASP A 395 2.81 -50.50 24.23
CA ASP A 395 3.23 -51.80 23.68
C ASP A 395 2.10 -52.84 23.78
N LEU A 396 1.68 -53.35 22.62
CA LEU A 396 0.64 -54.36 22.45
C LEU A 396 1.25 -55.67 21.96
N GLY A 397 1.44 -56.64 22.86
CA GLY A 397 1.89 -57.99 22.51
C GLY A 397 0.75 -59.00 22.47
N TYR A 398 0.74 -59.89 21.47
CA TYR A 398 -0.21 -60.99 21.37
C TYR A 398 0.44 -62.22 20.71
N LEU A 399 0.34 -63.39 21.35
CA LEU A 399 1.12 -64.59 20.99
C LEU A 399 0.38 -65.55 20.02
N SER A 400 -0.74 -65.13 19.45
CA SER A 400 -1.58 -65.97 18.58
C SER A 400 -1.94 -65.24 17.31
N ALA A 401 -1.98 -65.95 16.19
CA ALA A 401 -2.35 -65.33 14.93
C ALA A 401 -3.86 -65.01 14.94
N ASP A 402 -4.21 -63.73 14.95
CA ASP A 402 -5.58 -63.22 14.96
C ASP A 402 -5.60 -61.73 14.58
N ASP A 403 -6.77 -61.24 14.20
CA ASP A 403 -7.03 -59.81 14.09
C ASP A 403 -7.49 -59.27 15.46
N LEU A 404 -6.85 -58.20 15.94
CA LEU A 404 -7.26 -57.51 17.15
C LEU A 404 -7.96 -56.19 16.81
N ALA A 405 -9.21 -56.04 17.24
CA ALA A 405 -9.95 -54.79 17.17
C ALA A 405 -9.54 -53.85 18.31
N LEU A 406 -9.00 -52.69 17.97
CA LEU A 406 -8.52 -51.66 18.88
C LEU A 406 -9.61 -50.65 19.24
N SER A 407 -9.63 -50.25 20.50
CA SER A 407 -10.52 -49.21 21.02
C SER A 407 -9.89 -48.47 22.20
N LEU A 408 -10.39 -47.27 22.49
CA LEU A 408 -10.03 -46.53 23.71
C LEU A 408 -11.20 -46.51 24.69
N SER A 409 -10.88 -46.70 25.97
CA SER A 409 -11.82 -46.59 27.08
C SER A 409 -11.32 -45.61 28.15
N GLY A 410 -12.23 -45.08 28.97
CA GLY A 410 -11.92 -44.06 29.99
C GLY A 410 -11.80 -42.63 29.44
N ILE A 411 -12.19 -42.40 28.18
CA ILE A 411 -12.19 -41.09 27.51
C ILE A 411 -13.60 -40.50 27.41
N ASN A 412 -13.71 -39.17 27.29
CA ASN A 412 -14.97 -38.43 27.15
C ASN A 412 -15.15 -37.77 25.77
N LYS A 413 -14.35 -38.19 24.78
CA LYS A 413 -14.32 -37.65 23.41
C LYS A 413 -14.18 -38.78 22.40
N ALA A 414 -14.40 -38.49 21.12
CA ALA A 414 -14.22 -39.44 20.03
C ALA A 414 -12.73 -39.80 19.84
N TYR A 415 -12.46 -40.94 19.17
CA TYR A 415 -11.13 -41.32 18.76
C TYR A 415 -11.10 -41.80 17.30
N TYR A 416 -9.92 -41.70 16.67
CA TYR A 416 -9.70 -42.02 15.27
C TYR A 416 -8.49 -42.95 15.10
N CYS A 417 -8.62 -44.02 14.32
CA CYS A 417 -7.57 -45.01 14.09
C CYS A 417 -6.93 -44.79 12.72
N ASN A 418 -5.62 -44.55 12.68
CA ASN A 418 -4.87 -44.32 11.44
C ASN A 418 -5.52 -43.30 10.48
N GLY A 419 -6.26 -42.32 11.03
CA GLY A 419 -6.96 -41.30 10.24
C GLY A 419 -8.38 -41.68 9.77
N ALA A 420 -8.98 -42.74 10.33
CA ALA A 420 -10.38 -43.11 10.11
C ALA A 420 -11.21 -43.06 11.42
N PRO A 421 -12.50 -42.68 11.38
CA PRO A 421 -13.41 -42.76 12.53
C PRO A 421 -13.51 -44.18 13.09
N SER A 422 -13.59 -44.32 14.42
CA SER A 422 -13.62 -45.62 15.09
C SER A 422 -14.90 -46.44 14.88
N ASP A 423 -15.96 -45.79 14.40
CA ASP A 423 -17.24 -46.37 14.01
C ASP A 423 -17.23 -46.96 12.59
N ASP A 424 -16.16 -46.72 11.82
CA ASP A 424 -15.86 -47.43 10.58
C ASP A 424 -14.99 -48.66 10.89
N SER A 425 -15.13 -49.75 10.13
CA SER A 425 -14.58 -51.09 10.43
C SER A 425 -13.04 -51.22 10.31
N ASN A 426 -12.27 -50.17 10.60
CA ASN A 426 -10.85 -50.03 10.26
C ASN A 426 -9.90 -49.98 11.47
N CYS A 427 -10.38 -50.15 12.70
CA CYS A 427 -9.52 -50.15 13.90
C CYS A 427 -8.87 -51.52 14.19
N ASP A 428 -8.35 -52.24 13.19
CA ASP A 428 -7.82 -53.60 13.39
C ASP A 428 -6.31 -53.69 13.17
N ILE A 429 -5.65 -54.53 13.97
CA ILE A 429 -4.25 -54.94 13.77
C ILE A 429 -4.17 -56.46 13.61
N ASN A 430 -3.52 -56.93 12.55
CA ASN A 430 -3.38 -58.35 12.22
C ASN A 430 -2.09 -58.92 12.83
N PHE A 431 -2.19 -59.82 13.79
CA PHE A 431 -1.07 -60.62 14.27
C PHE A 431 -0.90 -61.87 13.41
N ALA A 432 0.28 -62.08 12.85
CA ALA A 432 0.60 -63.21 11.98
C ALA A 432 1.82 -63.99 12.49
N ASP A 433 1.87 -65.29 12.15
CA ASP A 433 3.01 -66.14 12.48
C ASP A 433 4.20 -65.96 11.52
N ALA A 434 4.02 -65.33 10.36
CA ALA A 434 5.12 -65.06 9.42
C ALA A 434 4.85 -63.81 8.58
N GLY A 435 5.89 -63.06 8.20
CA GLY A 435 5.76 -61.82 7.43
C GLY A 435 7.08 -61.17 7.02
N PHE A 436 6.96 -60.13 6.18
CA PHE A 436 8.07 -59.25 5.81
C PHE A 436 8.11 -58.00 6.70
N PHE A 437 9.32 -57.58 7.05
CA PHE A 437 9.60 -56.41 7.89
C PHE A 437 10.54 -55.47 7.16
N PHE A 438 10.06 -54.25 6.90
CA PHE A 438 10.91 -53.20 6.35
C PHE A 438 11.64 -52.49 7.49
N SER A 439 12.91 -52.20 7.29
CA SER A 439 13.69 -51.36 8.19
C SER A 439 14.61 -50.42 7.40
N TYR A 440 14.95 -49.28 8.01
CA TYR A 440 15.85 -48.27 7.45
C TYR A 440 16.97 -48.06 8.46
N ASP A 441 18.23 -48.22 8.06
CA ASP A 441 19.35 -48.36 9.01
C ASP A 441 19.54 -47.12 9.91
N ASN A 442 19.54 -47.32 11.23
CA ASN A 442 19.66 -46.27 12.25
C ASN A 442 21.09 -45.74 12.38
N ASP A 443 21.31 -44.47 12.02
CA ASP A 443 22.41 -43.67 12.58
C ASP A 443 21.87 -42.42 13.33
N ASN A 444 20.54 -42.30 13.49
CA ASN A 444 19.93 -41.14 14.13
C ASN A 444 19.70 -41.41 15.62
N ASP A 445 19.86 -40.36 16.44
CA ASP A 445 19.68 -40.36 17.91
C ASP A 445 18.25 -40.69 18.38
N ASP A 446 17.28 -40.92 17.47
CA ASP A 446 15.88 -41.23 17.80
C ASP A 446 15.61 -42.73 18.02
N GLY A 447 16.54 -43.60 17.61
CA GLY A 447 16.43 -45.06 17.76
C GLY A 447 15.34 -45.74 16.92
N SER A 448 14.73 -45.08 15.92
CA SER A 448 13.63 -45.65 15.10
C SER A 448 14.09 -46.23 13.77
N ASN A 449 13.80 -47.50 13.50
CA ASN A 449 14.11 -48.21 12.25
C ASN A 449 13.19 -47.84 11.05
N ASP A 450 12.44 -46.74 11.14
CA ASP A 450 11.46 -46.32 10.14
C ASP A 450 12.11 -45.68 8.90
N ILE A 451 11.52 -45.88 7.72
CA ILE A 451 11.91 -45.14 6.52
C ILE A 451 11.58 -43.66 6.75
N GLY A 452 12.62 -42.82 6.79
CA GLY A 452 12.46 -41.37 6.90
C GLY A 452 11.93 -40.73 5.62
N ASN A 453 11.53 -39.47 5.72
CA ASN A 453 11.04 -38.71 4.56
C ASN A 453 12.11 -38.54 3.47
N GLN A 454 11.68 -38.42 2.22
CA GLN A 454 12.54 -38.42 1.02
C GLN A 454 12.26 -37.22 0.10
N VAL A 455 13.10 -37.05 -0.93
CA VAL A 455 12.97 -35.98 -1.93
C VAL A 455 12.74 -36.58 -3.32
N ALA A 456 11.75 -36.05 -4.05
CA ALA A 456 11.33 -36.57 -5.34
C ALA A 456 12.46 -36.55 -6.38
N GLY A 457 12.66 -37.68 -7.06
CA GLY A 457 13.72 -37.93 -8.03
C GLY A 457 15.10 -38.19 -7.42
N LYS A 458 15.30 -37.91 -6.11
CA LYS A 458 16.56 -38.18 -5.42
C LYS A 458 16.59 -39.61 -4.90
N ARG A 459 17.75 -40.28 -5.02
CA ARG A 459 17.96 -41.60 -4.42
C ARG A 459 17.91 -41.51 -2.90
N PHE A 460 17.31 -42.53 -2.28
CA PHE A 460 17.24 -42.62 -0.83
C PHE A 460 18.67 -42.61 -0.27
N SER A 461 18.87 -41.84 0.80
CA SER A 461 20.21 -41.65 1.40
C SER A 461 20.80 -42.94 1.96
N LYS A 462 19.95 -43.92 2.28
CA LYS A 462 20.31 -45.25 2.79
C LYS A 462 19.50 -46.33 2.06
N PRO A 463 20.02 -47.56 1.95
CA PRO A 463 19.25 -48.69 1.42
C PRO A 463 18.11 -49.06 2.37
N VAL A 464 16.98 -49.50 1.80
CA VAL A 464 15.86 -50.04 2.58
C VAL A 464 16.13 -51.52 2.84
N LYS A 465 16.15 -51.94 4.11
CA LYS A 465 16.31 -53.34 4.49
C LYS A 465 14.95 -54.04 4.49
N LEU A 466 14.97 -55.33 4.12
CA LEU A 466 13.81 -56.21 4.16
C LEU A 466 14.19 -57.52 4.84
N GLU A 467 13.49 -57.84 5.92
CA GLU A 467 13.65 -59.08 6.68
C GLU A 467 12.41 -59.95 6.56
N ALA A 468 12.56 -61.26 6.72
CA ALA A 468 11.47 -62.21 6.58
C ALA A 468 11.50 -63.18 7.76
N PHE A 469 10.54 -63.08 8.67
CA PHE A 469 10.50 -63.83 9.92
C PHE A 469 9.29 -64.73 10.02
N TYR A 470 9.43 -65.83 10.77
CA TYR A 470 8.34 -66.65 11.26
C TYR A 470 8.48 -66.92 12.77
N ASN A 471 7.36 -67.22 13.41
CA ASN A 471 7.26 -67.58 14.81
C ASN A 471 7.61 -69.07 14.99
N ASP A 472 8.76 -69.34 15.63
CA ASP A 472 9.11 -70.66 16.16
C ASP A 472 8.95 -70.66 17.68
N ARG A 473 7.77 -71.07 18.16
CA ARG A 473 7.48 -71.25 19.60
C ARG A 473 7.71 -69.98 20.45
N GLY A 474 7.29 -68.83 19.95
CA GLY A 474 7.42 -67.52 20.58
C GLY A 474 8.73 -66.80 20.27
N GLN A 475 9.56 -67.32 19.37
CA GLN A 475 10.80 -66.67 18.92
C GLN A 475 10.76 -66.37 17.42
N CYS A 476 11.07 -65.14 17.02
CA CYS A 476 11.16 -64.78 15.61
C CYS A 476 12.43 -65.37 14.97
N LYS A 477 12.29 -66.16 13.90
CA LYS A 477 13.41 -66.75 13.13
C LYS A 477 13.30 -66.42 11.65
N ASN A 478 14.44 -66.30 10.96
CA ASN A 478 14.47 -66.04 9.52
C ASN A 478 13.85 -67.20 8.73
N ILE A 479 13.07 -66.85 7.69
CA ILE A 479 12.45 -67.82 6.77
C ILE A 479 13.48 -68.36 5.77
N PHE A 480 14.24 -67.47 5.13
CA PHE A 480 15.14 -67.80 4.01
C PHE A 480 16.56 -68.18 4.46
N LYS A 481 17.23 -68.99 3.65
CA LYS A 481 18.61 -69.43 3.90
C LYS A 481 19.59 -68.29 3.61
N ASN A 482 20.75 -68.35 4.24
CA ASN A 482 21.82 -67.38 4.00
C ASN A 482 22.33 -67.48 2.54
N ASN A 483 22.41 -66.34 1.85
CA ASN A 483 22.76 -66.17 0.42
C ASN A 483 21.72 -66.70 -0.59
N GLU A 484 20.46 -66.84 -0.20
CA GLU A 484 19.36 -67.24 -1.09
C GLU A 484 18.83 -66.01 -1.87
N VAL A 485 18.59 -66.15 -3.17
CA VAL A 485 18.01 -65.09 -4.01
C VAL A 485 16.53 -65.37 -4.20
N ILE A 486 15.69 -64.43 -3.77
CA ILE A 486 14.24 -64.55 -3.77
C ILE A 486 13.65 -63.43 -4.64
N PRO A 487 12.80 -63.74 -5.65
CA PRO A 487 12.09 -62.74 -6.44
C PRO A 487 10.88 -62.21 -5.63
N VAL A 488 11.14 -61.26 -4.74
CA VAL A 488 10.09 -60.67 -3.89
C VAL A 488 9.23 -59.74 -4.72
N ASN A 489 7.91 -59.90 -4.67
CA ASN A 489 6.99 -58.98 -5.33
C ASN A 489 6.90 -57.69 -4.51
N LEU A 490 7.50 -56.61 -5.00
CA LEU A 490 7.49 -55.30 -4.38
C LEU A 490 6.51 -54.34 -5.08
N GLY A 491 5.93 -53.44 -4.31
CA GLY A 491 5.05 -52.39 -4.81
C GLY A 491 5.05 -51.17 -3.89
N ILE A 492 4.45 -50.10 -4.35
CA ILE A 492 4.12 -48.93 -3.52
C ILE A 492 2.61 -48.83 -3.36
N GLN A 493 2.19 -48.25 -2.24
CA GLN A 493 0.81 -47.87 -2.02
C GLN A 493 0.72 -46.37 -1.70
N CYS A 494 -0.03 -45.64 -2.51
CA CYS A 494 -0.22 -44.20 -2.35
C CYS A 494 -1.31 -43.96 -1.30
N LYS A 495 -0.96 -43.25 -0.23
CA LYS A 495 -1.84 -42.98 0.90
C LYS A 495 -2.42 -41.58 0.80
N GLU A 496 -1.57 -40.58 0.58
CA GLU A 496 -1.96 -39.17 0.49
C GLU A 496 -1.14 -38.47 -0.62
N PRO A 497 -1.73 -38.18 -1.80
CA PRO A 497 -3.10 -38.51 -2.20
C PRO A 497 -3.30 -40.04 -2.35
N GLY A 498 -4.52 -40.51 -2.16
CA GLY A 498 -4.85 -41.95 -2.23
C GLY A 498 -4.76 -42.57 -3.62
N SER A 499 -4.44 -41.78 -4.65
CA SER A 499 -4.20 -42.20 -6.02
C SER A 499 -2.73 -42.05 -6.40
N CYS A 500 -2.16 -43.08 -7.02
CA CYS A 500 -0.81 -42.98 -7.57
C CYS A 500 -0.79 -42.25 -8.92
N SER A 501 0.27 -41.49 -9.15
CA SER A 501 0.51 -40.81 -10.43
C SER A 501 1.14 -41.70 -11.49
N ALA A 502 1.38 -41.11 -12.67
CA ALA A 502 2.12 -41.74 -13.77
C ALA A 502 3.63 -41.85 -13.51
N LEU A 503 4.20 -41.06 -12.60
CA LEU A 503 5.64 -41.05 -12.30
C LEU A 503 6.10 -42.31 -11.54
N ASP A 504 7.34 -42.71 -11.74
CA ASP A 504 7.83 -44.04 -11.33
C ASP A 504 8.43 -44.07 -9.92
N PHE A 505 8.39 -45.26 -9.32
CA PHE A 505 9.22 -45.64 -8.18
C PHE A 505 10.19 -46.72 -8.64
N LEU A 506 11.49 -46.50 -8.47
CA LEU A 506 12.52 -47.46 -8.86
C LEU A 506 13.09 -48.15 -7.62
N ALA A 507 13.31 -49.45 -7.70
CA ALA A 507 14.03 -50.26 -6.71
C ALA A 507 14.95 -51.24 -7.45
N ASN A 508 16.26 -51.22 -7.18
CA ASN A 508 17.25 -51.97 -7.95
C ASN A 508 17.13 -51.79 -9.48
N THR A 509 16.77 -50.58 -9.95
CA THR A 509 16.48 -50.24 -11.36
C THR A 509 15.17 -50.80 -11.94
N ILE A 510 14.37 -51.51 -11.14
CA ILE A 510 13.06 -52.02 -11.52
C ILE A 510 11.97 -51.02 -11.13
N THR A 511 11.07 -50.70 -12.06
CA THR A 511 9.87 -49.90 -11.77
C THR A 511 8.87 -50.74 -10.97
N LEU A 512 8.53 -50.28 -9.77
CA LEU A 512 7.60 -50.97 -8.89
C LEU A 512 6.15 -50.79 -9.33
N GLY A 513 5.32 -51.80 -9.01
CA GLY A 513 3.87 -51.70 -9.16
C GLY A 513 3.29 -50.62 -8.25
N LYS A 514 2.37 -49.81 -8.78
CA LYS A 514 1.75 -48.69 -8.06
C LYS A 514 0.31 -49.04 -7.69
N ASN A 515 -0.06 -48.78 -6.44
CA ASN A 515 -1.36 -49.14 -5.90
C ASN A 515 -2.04 -47.97 -5.19
N ASN A 516 -3.32 -47.76 -5.47
CA ASN A 516 -4.12 -46.77 -4.75
C ASN A 516 -4.36 -47.22 -3.29
N ALA A 517 -4.78 -46.30 -2.41
CA ALA A 517 -4.85 -46.49 -0.96
C ALA A 517 -5.62 -47.75 -0.49
N SER A 518 -6.61 -48.21 -1.26
CA SER A 518 -7.46 -49.37 -0.95
C SER A 518 -7.21 -50.59 -1.86
N GLN A 519 -6.12 -50.58 -2.63
CA GLN A 519 -5.77 -51.65 -3.58
C GLN A 519 -4.35 -52.16 -3.27
N SER A 520 -4.11 -53.45 -3.46
CA SER A 520 -2.78 -54.08 -3.35
C SER A 520 -2.67 -55.18 -4.39
N VAL A 521 -2.73 -54.79 -5.66
CA VAL A 521 -2.93 -55.68 -6.81
C VAL A 521 -1.73 -55.67 -7.76
N ALA A 522 -1.01 -54.54 -7.87
CA ALA A 522 0.13 -54.37 -8.75
C ALA A 522 1.45 -54.51 -7.98
N TYR A 523 2.27 -55.48 -8.38
CA TYR A 523 3.62 -55.69 -7.87
C TYR A 523 4.59 -55.92 -9.04
N ALA A 524 5.87 -55.68 -8.79
CA ALA A 524 6.96 -56.07 -9.67
C ALA A 524 7.89 -57.03 -8.92
N PRO A 525 8.31 -58.16 -9.53
CA PRO A 525 9.30 -59.04 -8.94
C PRO A 525 10.66 -58.35 -8.93
N VAL A 526 11.28 -58.29 -7.75
CA VAL A 526 12.64 -57.78 -7.55
C VAL A 526 13.49 -58.87 -6.94
N ASP A 527 14.56 -59.24 -7.61
CA ASP A 527 15.50 -60.26 -7.12
C ASP A 527 16.30 -59.69 -5.93
N LEU A 528 16.06 -60.26 -4.75
CA LEU A 528 16.70 -59.84 -3.50
C LEU A 528 17.49 -60.99 -2.89
N LYS A 529 18.75 -60.71 -2.50
CA LYS A 529 19.65 -61.71 -1.92
C LYS A 529 19.59 -61.67 -0.39
N PHE A 530 18.86 -62.60 0.20
CA PHE A 530 18.71 -62.72 1.65
C PHE A 530 19.95 -63.28 2.33
N THR A 531 20.34 -62.65 3.43
CA THR A 531 21.41 -63.09 4.34
C THR A 531 20.83 -63.37 5.72
N ARG A 532 21.67 -63.73 6.70
CA ARG A 532 21.25 -63.88 8.10
C ARG A 532 20.64 -62.62 8.72
N ASN A 533 20.84 -61.44 8.13
CA ASN A 533 20.35 -60.15 8.63
C ASN A 533 19.36 -59.49 7.64
N GLY A 534 18.67 -60.29 6.82
CA GLY A 534 17.78 -59.80 5.75
C GLY A 534 18.49 -59.48 4.43
N THR A 535 17.85 -58.69 3.60
CA THR A 535 18.32 -58.19 2.29
C THR A 535 18.23 -56.67 2.22
N GLN A 536 18.90 -56.05 1.25
CA GLN A 536 18.83 -54.62 0.95
C GLN A 536 18.13 -54.37 -0.39
N ILE A 537 17.37 -53.28 -0.44
CA ILE A 537 16.79 -52.69 -1.65
C ILE A 537 17.61 -51.43 -1.94
N ASP A 538 18.41 -51.49 -3.00
CA ASP A 538 19.30 -50.42 -3.43
C ASP A 538 18.62 -49.50 -4.48
N ASN A 539 19.18 -48.31 -4.66
CA ASN A 539 18.73 -47.33 -5.65
C ASN A 539 17.21 -47.02 -5.57
N ALA A 540 16.64 -47.13 -4.37
CA ALA A 540 15.27 -46.70 -4.12
C ALA A 540 15.14 -45.21 -4.42
N LEU A 541 14.22 -44.83 -5.31
CA LEU A 541 13.88 -43.44 -5.59
C LEU A 541 12.44 -43.34 -6.09
N TYR A 542 11.72 -42.32 -5.62
CA TYR A 542 10.37 -42.02 -6.10
C TYR A 542 10.39 -40.72 -6.87
N GLN A 543 9.84 -40.69 -8.08
CA GLN A 543 9.87 -39.52 -8.95
C GLN A 543 8.77 -38.48 -8.64
N ASP A 544 7.76 -38.84 -7.85
CA ASP A 544 6.66 -37.94 -7.46
C ASP A 544 6.71 -37.57 -5.97
N ALA A 545 5.80 -36.68 -5.57
CA ALA A 545 5.56 -36.29 -4.19
C ALA A 545 4.33 -37.00 -3.61
N GLY A 546 4.28 -37.11 -2.29
CA GLY A 546 3.13 -37.65 -1.55
C GLY A 546 3.55 -38.57 -0.41
N LYS A 547 2.58 -38.97 0.40
CA LYS A 547 2.75 -39.97 1.45
C LYS A 547 2.47 -41.36 0.90
N ILE A 548 3.46 -42.24 1.04
CA ILE A 548 3.43 -43.59 0.51
C ILE A 548 3.90 -44.59 1.57
N ASN A 549 3.67 -45.87 1.32
CA ASN A 549 4.41 -46.96 1.95
C ASN A 549 4.76 -48.03 0.92
N LEU A 550 5.85 -48.74 1.16
CA LEU A 550 6.24 -49.93 0.40
C LEU A 550 5.45 -51.15 0.87
N ILE A 551 5.15 -52.05 -0.06
CA ILE A 551 4.50 -53.34 0.19
C ILE A 551 5.31 -54.46 -0.45
N ALA A 552 5.37 -55.61 0.22
CA ALA A 552 6.06 -56.81 -0.22
C ALA A 552 5.12 -58.03 -0.13
N SER A 553 5.26 -58.96 -1.08
CA SER A 553 4.56 -60.24 -1.05
C SER A 553 5.43 -61.35 -1.67
N TYR A 554 5.35 -62.56 -1.11
CA TYR A 554 6.00 -63.74 -1.67
C TYR A 554 5.24 -64.99 -1.23
N THR A 555 5.08 -65.97 -2.13
CA THR A 555 4.53 -67.28 -1.79
C THR A 555 5.68 -68.26 -1.65
N ILE A 556 5.74 -68.93 -0.50
CA ILE A 556 6.81 -69.89 -0.19
C ILE A 556 6.52 -71.18 -0.96
N ASP A 557 7.31 -71.44 -2.00
CA ASP A 557 7.07 -72.54 -2.94
C ASP A 557 7.81 -73.84 -2.57
N ASP A 558 8.50 -73.87 -1.43
CA ASP A 558 9.18 -75.05 -0.88
C ASP A 558 8.67 -75.39 0.53
N ASP A 559 9.09 -76.53 1.10
CA ASP A 559 8.67 -76.97 2.45
C ASP A 559 9.61 -76.41 3.55
N THR A 560 10.22 -75.23 3.34
CA THR A 560 11.01 -74.59 4.41
C THR A 560 10.14 -74.35 5.63
N HIS A 561 10.60 -74.86 6.79
CA HIS A 561 9.97 -74.63 8.09
C HIS A 561 8.46 -74.99 8.16
N HIS A 562 7.97 -75.87 7.27
CA HIS A 562 6.55 -76.25 7.12
C HIS A 562 5.64 -75.11 6.67
N LEU A 563 6.17 -74.14 5.91
CA LEU A 563 5.46 -72.96 5.44
C LEU A 563 5.07 -73.05 3.94
N SER A 564 5.13 -74.25 3.32
CA SER A 564 4.85 -74.42 1.90
C SER A 564 3.44 -73.95 1.51
N GLY A 565 3.36 -73.17 0.43
CA GLY A 565 2.12 -72.57 -0.07
C GLY A 565 1.65 -71.35 0.73
N LEU A 566 2.36 -70.94 1.79
CA LEU A 566 2.03 -69.75 2.56
C LEU A 566 2.46 -68.49 1.81
N THR A 567 1.53 -67.57 1.59
CA THR A 567 1.84 -66.21 1.11
C THR A 567 2.18 -65.31 2.28
N ILE A 568 3.46 -64.95 2.41
CA ILE A 568 3.91 -63.93 3.36
C ILE A 568 3.81 -62.54 2.72
N LYS A 569 3.45 -61.55 3.53
CA LYS A 569 3.31 -60.15 3.12
C LYS A 569 3.96 -59.25 4.15
N GLY A 570 4.29 -58.03 3.75
CA GLY A 570 4.69 -56.96 4.67
C GLY A 570 4.45 -55.60 4.08
N ALA A 571 4.39 -54.60 4.95
CA ALA A 571 4.28 -53.20 4.59
C ALA A 571 5.25 -52.40 5.45
N SER A 572 5.90 -51.40 4.85
CA SER A 572 6.71 -50.44 5.61
C SER A 572 5.82 -49.43 6.36
N ASN A 573 6.43 -48.65 7.24
CA ASN A 573 5.83 -47.43 7.76
C ASN A 573 5.43 -46.48 6.61
N GLN A 574 4.51 -45.56 6.90
CA GLN A 574 4.21 -44.49 5.95
C GLN A 574 5.29 -43.41 6.06
N PHE A 575 5.79 -42.96 4.91
CA PHE A 575 6.75 -41.86 4.83
C PHE A 575 6.38 -40.92 3.69
N ALA A 576 6.79 -39.66 3.81
CA ALA A 576 6.49 -38.64 2.81
C ALA A 576 7.66 -38.41 1.86
N VAL A 577 7.34 -38.13 0.60
CA VAL A 577 8.30 -37.68 -0.41
C VAL A 577 7.91 -36.27 -0.82
N ARG A 578 8.78 -35.27 -0.57
CA ARG A 578 8.55 -33.88 -0.98
C ARG A 578 9.05 -33.62 -2.41
N PRO A 579 8.51 -32.61 -3.12
CA PRO A 579 9.15 -32.08 -4.31
C PRO A 579 10.60 -31.64 -4.06
N TYR A 580 11.38 -31.57 -5.14
CA TYR A 580 12.76 -31.08 -5.07
C TYR A 580 12.77 -29.58 -4.79
N GLN A 581 12.06 -28.81 -5.63
CA GLN A 581 11.90 -27.36 -5.53
C GLN A 581 10.60 -26.91 -6.21
N PHE A 582 10.25 -25.64 -6.04
CA PHE A 582 9.27 -24.97 -6.89
C PHE A 582 9.94 -24.37 -8.13
N GLN A 583 9.19 -24.30 -9.22
CA GLN A 583 9.56 -23.58 -10.43
C GLN A 583 8.49 -22.53 -10.72
N ILE A 584 8.91 -21.28 -10.87
CA ILE A 584 8.05 -20.16 -11.23
C ILE A 584 8.11 -19.94 -12.74
N ASN A 585 6.95 -19.68 -13.34
CA ASN A 585 6.85 -19.20 -14.71
C ASN A 585 5.98 -17.95 -14.74
N ALA A 586 6.40 -16.94 -15.51
CA ALA A 586 5.67 -15.70 -15.69
C ALA A 586 5.65 -15.36 -17.19
N GLU A 587 4.48 -15.26 -17.78
CA GLU A 587 4.32 -15.07 -19.23
C GLU A 587 3.37 -13.91 -19.52
N ASN A 588 3.70 -13.11 -20.53
CA ASN A 588 2.76 -12.12 -21.05
C ASN A 588 1.48 -12.84 -21.53
N LYS A 589 0.33 -12.38 -21.05
CA LYS A 589 -0.97 -13.02 -21.30
C LYS A 589 -1.34 -13.09 -22.79
N THR A 590 -0.90 -12.11 -23.57
CA THR A 590 -1.29 -11.96 -24.98
C THR A 590 -0.24 -12.54 -25.93
N THR A 591 1.04 -12.30 -25.66
CA THR A 591 2.14 -12.70 -26.54
C THR A 591 2.79 -14.03 -26.15
N ALA A 592 2.49 -14.57 -24.97
CA ALA A 592 3.17 -15.71 -24.35
C ALA A 592 4.69 -15.52 -24.21
N ALA A 593 5.15 -14.26 -24.17
CA ALA A 593 6.55 -13.94 -23.95
C ALA A 593 6.94 -14.24 -22.48
N ASP A 594 8.01 -14.99 -22.29
CA ASP A 594 8.55 -15.34 -20.97
C ASP A 594 9.18 -14.11 -20.29
N LEU A 595 8.55 -13.65 -19.20
CA LEU A 595 8.96 -12.51 -18.39
C LEU A 595 10.09 -12.84 -17.40
N THR A 596 10.54 -14.09 -17.38
CA THR A 596 11.72 -14.56 -16.63
C THR A 596 12.97 -14.67 -17.51
N ALA A 597 12.80 -14.58 -18.84
CA ALA A 597 13.87 -14.76 -19.81
C ALA A 597 14.89 -13.62 -19.79
N LYS A 598 16.16 -14.00 -19.65
CA LYS A 598 17.31 -13.07 -19.64
C LYS A 598 18.35 -13.44 -20.70
N THR A 599 19.10 -12.43 -21.13
CA THR A 599 20.27 -12.61 -21.98
C THR A 599 21.44 -13.21 -21.18
N ALA A 600 22.51 -13.61 -21.88
CA ALA A 600 23.74 -14.07 -21.22
C ALA A 600 24.42 -12.99 -20.34
N SER A 601 24.05 -11.72 -20.52
CA SER A 601 24.52 -10.59 -19.71
C SER A 601 23.61 -10.28 -18.52
N ASP A 602 22.60 -11.12 -18.25
CA ASP A 602 21.60 -10.96 -17.19
C ASP A 602 20.58 -9.81 -17.42
N ASP A 603 20.51 -9.28 -18.64
CA ASP A 603 19.48 -8.31 -19.04
C ASP A 603 18.15 -9.01 -19.40
N PHE A 604 17.02 -8.46 -18.96
CA PHE A 604 15.69 -8.96 -19.36
C PHE A 604 15.48 -8.82 -20.87
N ILE A 605 15.04 -9.91 -21.51
CA ILE A 605 14.76 -9.95 -22.95
C ILE A 605 13.43 -9.26 -23.26
N ASN A 606 12.44 -9.46 -22.38
CA ASN A 606 11.07 -8.99 -22.57
C ASN A 606 10.74 -7.86 -21.57
N ILE A 607 9.83 -6.98 -22.00
CA ILE A 607 9.24 -5.93 -21.17
C ILE A 607 7.76 -6.21 -20.96
N HIS A 608 7.21 -5.71 -19.85
CA HIS A 608 5.79 -5.80 -19.52
C HIS A 608 5.29 -4.48 -18.93
N LYS A 609 4.05 -4.09 -19.22
CA LYS A 609 3.50 -2.86 -18.63
C LYS A 609 3.14 -3.12 -17.17
N ALA A 610 3.63 -2.27 -16.28
CA ALA A 610 3.24 -2.27 -14.87
C ALA A 610 1.71 -2.13 -14.76
N GLY A 611 1.11 -2.81 -13.81
CA GLY A 611 -0.34 -2.88 -13.60
C GLY A 611 -1.10 -3.75 -14.61
N GLU A 612 -0.46 -4.17 -15.73
CA GLU A 612 -1.09 -5.09 -16.68
C GLU A 612 -1.02 -6.53 -16.15
N ASN A 613 -2.02 -7.34 -16.51
CA ASN A 613 -2.08 -8.73 -16.09
C ASN A 613 -1.18 -9.62 -16.94
N PHE A 614 -0.37 -10.42 -16.28
CA PHE A 614 0.37 -11.54 -16.83
C PHE A 614 -0.09 -12.88 -16.23
N ASN A 615 0.32 -13.94 -16.90
CA ASN A 615 0.10 -15.32 -16.52
C ASN A 615 1.23 -15.75 -15.57
N PHE A 616 0.89 -16.30 -14.40
CA PHE A 616 1.86 -16.68 -13.36
C PHE A 616 1.56 -18.10 -12.86
N SER A 617 2.54 -19.01 -12.87
CA SER A 617 2.42 -20.35 -12.29
C SER A 617 3.50 -20.65 -11.28
N VAL A 618 3.15 -21.45 -10.29
CA VAL A 618 4.08 -22.16 -9.42
C VAL A 618 3.92 -23.66 -9.64
N SER A 619 4.98 -24.33 -10.06
CA SER A 619 5.01 -25.77 -10.35
C SER A 619 5.93 -26.48 -9.36
N ALA A 620 5.46 -27.53 -8.70
CA ALA A 620 6.31 -28.41 -7.91
C ALA A 620 7.03 -29.40 -8.83
N VAL A 621 8.35 -29.48 -8.76
CA VAL A 621 9.17 -30.32 -9.65
C VAL A 621 10.09 -31.25 -8.88
N ASN A 622 10.44 -32.37 -9.49
CA ASN A 622 11.49 -33.26 -8.99
C ASN A 622 12.88 -32.79 -9.46
N ILE A 623 13.94 -33.51 -9.06
CA ILE A 623 15.33 -33.14 -9.38
C ILE A 623 15.64 -33.07 -10.88
N ASP A 624 14.86 -33.78 -11.71
CA ASP A 624 15.00 -33.79 -13.17
C ASP A 624 14.17 -32.68 -13.84
N GLY A 625 13.50 -31.82 -13.07
CA GLY A 625 12.64 -30.74 -13.55
C GLY A 625 11.25 -31.20 -14.02
N MET A 626 10.87 -32.48 -13.81
CA MET A 626 9.53 -32.96 -14.14
C MET A 626 8.55 -32.58 -13.03
N THR A 627 7.34 -32.14 -13.40
CA THR A 627 6.29 -31.78 -12.44
C THR A 627 5.87 -32.98 -11.59
N THR A 628 5.94 -32.84 -10.27
CA THR A 628 5.44 -33.83 -9.30
C THR A 628 3.92 -33.75 -9.24
N THR A 629 3.25 -34.55 -10.07
CA THR A 629 1.80 -34.45 -10.28
C THR A 629 0.95 -34.73 -9.05
N ASN A 630 1.45 -35.52 -8.10
CA ASN A 630 0.75 -35.82 -6.85
C ASN A 630 0.98 -34.78 -5.76
N TYR A 631 1.82 -33.76 -5.98
CA TYR A 631 2.01 -32.71 -5.00
C TYR A 631 0.70 -31.96 -4.74
N GLN A 632 0.33 -31.91 -3.46
CA GLN A 632 -0.73 -31.12 -2.87
C GLN A 632 -0.22 -30.64 -1.51
N PRO A 633 -0.26 -29.33 -1.19
CA PRO A 633 0.09 -28.88 0.15
C PRO A 633 -0.74 -29.65 1.20
N ASP A 634 -0.10 -30.25 2.22
CA ASP A 634 -0.85 -30.89 3.29
C ASP A 634 -1.51 -29.86 4.21
N SER A 635 -2.49 -30.28 5.01
CA SER A 635 -3.34 -29.35 5.78
C SER A 635 -2.59 -28.58 6.87
N GLY A 636 -1.35 -28.96 7.20
CA GLY A 636 -0.46 -28.25 8.11
C GLY A 636 0.55 -27.30 7.44
N THR A 637 0.68 -27.34 6.12
CA THR A 637 1.63 -26.49 5.38
C THR A 637 1.23 -25.03 5.39
N ARG A 638 2.22 -24.13 5.42
CA ARG A 638 2.01 -22.73 5.08
C ARG A 638 2.87 -22.40 3.88
N ILE A 639 2.21 -22.23 2.74
CA ILE A 639 2.87 -21.62 1.60
C ILE A 639 3.27 -20.19 1.99
N LYS A 640 4.51 -19.82 1.71
CA LYS A 640 5.05 -18.48 1.92
C LYS A 640 5.56 -17.91 0.61
N PHE A 641 5.45 -16.60 0.48
CA PHE A 641 6.04 -15.83 -0.61
C PHE A 641 7.07 -14.87 -0.04
N LYS A 642 8.13 -14.64 -0.80
CA LYS A 642 9.09 -13.57 -0.56
C LYS A 642 9.19 -12.75 -1.85
N LEU A 643 9.07 -11.44 -1.72
CA LEU A 643 9.18 -10.49 -2.83
C LEU A 643 10.34 -9.54 -2.55
N THR A 644 11.26 -9.41 -3.51
CA THR A 644 12.39 -8.48 -3.46
C THR A 644 12.48 -7.65 -4.74
N ARG A 645 13.03 -6.43 -4.63
CA ARG A 645 13.15 -5.49 -5.74
C ARG A 645 14.48 -5.79 -6.34
N LEU A 646 14.45 -6.27 -7.56
CA LEU A 646 15.66 -6.49 -8.33
C LEU A 646 16.15 -5.19 -8.94
N ILE A 647 15.25 -4.35 -9.46
CA ILE A 647 15.57 -3.08 -10.11
C ILE A 647 14.48 -2.05 -9.76
N PRO A 648 14.84 -0.83 -9.33
CA PRO A 648 16.18 -0.35 -8.98
C PRO A 648 16.68 -0.88 -7.61
N GLN A 649 17.99 -1.13 -7.45
CA GLN A 649 18.52 -1.73 -6.21
C GLN A 649 18.76 -0.74 -5.07
N LEU A 650 19.25 0.48 -5.35
CA LEU A 650 19.76 1.40 -4.32
C LEU A 650 18.75 2.48 -3.90
N THR A 651 17.99 3.02 -4.86
CA THR A 651 17.03 4.10 -4.64
C THR A 651 15.75 3.76 -5.41
N GLY A 652 14.64 3.57 -4.71
CA GLY A 652 13.36 3.24 -5.31
C GLY A 652 12.27 3.00 -4.27
N VAL A 653 11.02 3.03 -4.73
CA VAL A 653 9.82 2.69 -3.99
C VAL A 653 9.46 1.23 -4.27
N ASP A 654 8.94 0.54 -3.27
CA ASP A 654 8.50 -0.83 -3.42
C ASP A 654 7.11 -0.87 -4.05
N GLY A 655 6.97 -1.69 -5.09
CA GLY A 655 5.68 -1.99 -5.68
C GLY A 655 4.97 -3.15 -4.99
N SER A 656 3.71 -3.31 -5.33
CA SER A 656 2.85 -4.40 -4.91
C SER A 656 2.76 -5.45 -6.01
N PHE A 657 3.13 -6.69 -5.68
CA PHE A 657 2.89 -7.85 -6.55
C PHE A 657 1.61 -8.57 -6.12
N THR A 658 0.63 -8.58 -6.99
CA THR A 658 -0.62 -9.31 -6.80
C THR A 658 -0.62 -10.51 -7.74
N TYR A 659 -0.73 -11.73 -7.23
CA TYR A 659 -0.80 -12.94 -8.06
C TYR A 659 -2.24 -13.39 -8.35
N ALA A 660 -3.25 -12.98 -7.58
CA ALA A 660 -4.66 -13.35 -7.78
C ALA A 660 -5.64 -12.22 -7.40
N LYS A 661 -6.83 -12.21 -8.01
CA LYS A 661 -7.88 -11.21 -7.72
C LYS A 661 -8.44 -11.38 -6.32
N GLY A 662 -8.40 -10.32 -5.51
CA GLY A 662 -8.93 -10.30 -4.13
C GLY A 662 -7.92 -10.71 -3.06
N ASN A 663 -6.72 -11.14 -3.44
CA ASN A 663 -5.61 -11.26 -2.51
C ASN A 663 -4.96 -9.88 -2.29
N LEU A 664 -4.62 -9.56 -1.04
CA LEU A 664 -3.81 -8.39 -0.72
C LEU A 664 -2.47 -8.55 -1.43
N GLY A 665 -2.12 -7.62 -2.30
CA GLY A 665 -0.85 -7.62 -3.00
C GLY A 665 0.31 -7.65 -2.00
N ILE A 666 1.34 -8.43 -2.33
CA ILE A 666 2.55 -8.51 -1.53
C ILE A 666 3.35 -7.25 -1.84
N VAL A 667 3.43 -6.35 -0.86
CA VAL A 667 4.31 -5.18 -0.93
C VAL A 667 5.68 -5.59 -0.39
N GLN A 668 6.72 -5.23 -1.11
CA GLN A 668 8.07 -5.45 -0.62
C GLN A 668 8.40 -4.49 0.53
N THR A 669 9.07 -4.99 1.56
CA THR A 669 9.54 -4.16 2.69
C THR A 669 10.96 -4.52 3.16
N SER A 670 11.42 -5.77 2.96
CA SER A 670 12.83 -6.16 3.20
C SER A 670 13.22 -7.55 2.66
N GLY A 671 12.38 -8.18 1.82
CA GLY A 671 12.58 -9.59 1.42
C GLY A 671 12.20 -10.61 2.49
N GLU A 672 11.21 -10.29 3.34
CA GLU A 672 10.69 -11.25 4.32
C GLU A 672 9.74 -12.26 3.70
N TRP A 673 9.66 -13.43 4.34
CA TRP A 673 8.69 -14.45 3.99
C TRP A 673 7.31 -14.15 4.59
N VAL A 674 6.29 -14.04 3.74
CA VAL A 674 4.90 -13.78 4.10
C VAL A 674 4.04 -14.99 3.77
N THR A 675 3.16 -15.42 4.67
CA THR A 675 2.22 -16.51 4.36
C THR A 675 1.30 -16.11 3.20
N ALA A 676 1.21 -16.98 2.20
CA ALA A 676 0.38 -16.82 1.02
C ALA A 676 -0.68 -17.93 0.97
N GLN A 677 -1.73 -17.69 0.20
CA GLN A 677 -2.75 -18.69 -0.10
C GLN A 677 -2.75 -18.88 -1.61
N LEU A 678 -2.29 -20.05 -2.04
CA LEU A 678 -2.31 -20.42 -3.44
C LEU A 678 -3.61 -21.13 -3.79
N GLU A 679 -4.06 -20.91 -5.03
CA GLU A 679 -5.02 -21.76 -5.70
C GLU A 679 -4.57 -23.22 -5.60
N PRO A 680 -5.49 -24.17 -5.39
CA PRO A 680 -5.16 -25.58 -5.26
C PRO A 680 -4.29 -26.05 -6.42
N PHE A 681 -3.20 -26.72 -6.11
CA PHE A 681 -2.34 -27.31 -7.11
C PHE A 681 -3.16 -28.34 -7.90
N LYS A 682 -3.13 -28.27 -9.22
CA LYS A 682 -3.74 -29.27 -10.11
C LYS A 682 -2.62 -29.95 -10.86
N SER A 683 -2.46 -31.25 -10.64
CA SER A 683 -1.33 -32.03 -11.18
C SER A 683 0.03 -31.37 -10.86
N GLY A 684 0.22 -30.87 -9.65
CA GLY A 684 1.47 -30.25 -9.21
C GLY A 684 1.68 -28.80 -9.68
N VAL A 685 0.67 -28.13 -10.26
CA VAL A 685 0.76 -26.72 -10.71
C VAL A 685 -0.34 -25.85 -10.12
N SER A 686 0.02 -24.70 -9.55
CA SER A 686 -0.89 -23.62 -9.16
C SER A 686 -0.81 -22.49 -10.19
N TRP A 687 -1.96 -21.99 -10.68
CA TRP A 687 -2.03 -21.11 -11.86
C TRP A 687 -2.88 -19.86 -11.67
N TYR A 688 -2.40 -18.75 -12.23
CA TYR A 688 -3.03 -17.44 -12.17
C TYR A 688 -2.96 -16.71 -13.51
N SER A 689 -4.05 -16.03 -13.89
CA SER A 689 -4.15 -15.26 -15.15
C SER A 689 -4.37 -13.76 -14.95
N GLN A 690 -4.26 -13.31 -13.71
CA GLN A 690 -4.48 -11.92 -13.26
C GLN A 690 -3.35 -11.45 -12.36
N ALA A 691 -2.16 -12.04 -12.51
CA ALA A 691 -1.00 -11.58 -11.77
C ALA A 691 -0.53 -10.25 -12.35
N HIS A 692 -0.19 -9.27 -11.51
CA HIS A 692 0.32 -7.98 -11.95
C HIS A 692 1.25 -7.39 -10.88
N TYR A 693 2.16 -6.54 -11.32
CA TYR A 693 3.05 -5.75 -10.46
C TYR A 693 2.86 -4.27 -10.81
N ASP A 694 2.60 -3.41 -9.84
CA ASP A 694 2.10 -2.05 -10.07
C ASP A 694 3.19 -0.97 -10.23
N GLU A 695 4.46 -1.31 -10.09
CA GLU A 695 5.57 -0.36 -10.15
C GLU A 695 6.55 -0.68 -11.30
N ALA A 696 7.31 0.31 -11.77
CA ALA A 696 8.35 0.10 -12.78
C ALA A 696 9.59 -0.56 -12.16
N GLY A 697 10.28 -1.39 -12.95
CA GLY A 697 11.50 -2.07 -12.53
C GLY A 697 11.44 -3.59 -12.70
N ALA A 698 12.07 -4.34 -11.82
CA ALA A 698 12.02 -5.79 -11.83
C ALA A 698 11.99 -6.32 -10.40
N ILE A 699 11.40 -7.50 -10.22
CA ILE A 699 11.23 -8.14 -8.92
C ILE A 699 11.86 -9.53 -8.92
N GLN A 700 12.12 -10.07 -7.75
CA GLN A 700 12.32 -11.50 -7.56
C GLN A 700 11.20 -12.03 -6.66
N VAL A 701 10.63 -13.16 -7.07
CA VAL A 701 9.57 -13.85 -6.35
C VAL A 701 10.10 -15.20 -5.91
N ASN A 702 9.99 -15.50 -4.64
CA ASN A 702 10.28 -16.81 -4.09
C ASN A 702 9.03 -17.39 -3.43
N VAL A 703 8.88 -18.70 -3.50
CA VAL A 703 7.76 -19.44 -2.93
C VAL A 703 8.32 -20.60 -2.14
N MET A 704 7.81 -20.81 -0.92
CA MET A 704 8.22 -21.88 -0.03
C MET A 704 7.00 -22.62 0.48
N ASP A 705 7.10 -23.93 0.58
CA ASP A 705 6.25 -24.75 1.43
C ASP A 705 7.06 -25.04 2.69
N ASP A 706 6.64 -24.50 3.84
CA ASP A 706 7.43 -24.55 5.08
C ASP A 706 7.11 -25.76 5.97
N GLY A 707 6.24 -26.67 5.52
CA GLY A 707 5.65 -27.67 6.41
C GLY A 707 5.24 -28.99 5.77
N TYR A 708 5.53 -29.23 4.49
CA TYR A 708 5.12 -30.42 3.74
C TYR A 708 5.51 -31.73 4.45
N TYR A 709 4.57 -32.33 5.18
CA TYR A 709 4.79 -33.44 6.13
C TYR A 709 6.00 -33.22 7.06
N GLY A 710 6.17 -31.98 7.54
CA GLY A 710 7.28 -31.56 8.39
C GLY A 710 8.59 -31.24 7.66
N MET A 711 8.58 -31.18 6.32
CA MET A 711 9.73 -30.78 5.52
C MET A 711 9.47 -29.44 4.82
N SER A 712 10.53 -28.64 4.64
CA SER A 712 10.48 -27.42 3.85
C SER A 712 11.16 -27.56 2.49
N PHE A 713 10.68 -26.80 1.51
CA PHE A 713 11.35 -26.58 0.22
C PHE A 713 10.87 -25.28 -0.42
N SER A 714 11.71 -24.68 -1.27
CA SER A 714 11.43 -23.40 -1.93
C SER A 714 11.75 -23.42 -3.42
N VAL A 715 11.76 -22.26 -4.09
CA VAL A 715 12.30 -22.15 -5.46
C VAL A 715 13.81 -22.41 -5.48
N ASP A 716 14.49 -22.05 -4.39
CA ASP A 716 15.92 -22.29 -4.21
C ASP A 716 16.15 -23.59 -3.41
N GLU A 717 17.24 -24.31 -3.73
CA GLU A 717 17.55 -25.63 -3.16
C GLU A 717 17.80 -25.63 -1.64
N ASN A 718 18.24 -24.49 -1.06
CA ASN A 718 18.82 -24.44 0.28
C ASN A 718 17.92 -23.89 1.39
N ASP A 719 16.66 -23.52 1.11
CA ASP A 719 15.71 -22.98 2.11
C ASP A 719 16.31 -21.85 3.00
N ASP A 720 17.30 -21.13 2.46
CA ASP A 720 18.11 -20.16 3.21
C ASP A 720 17.38 -18.80 3.28
N ALA A 721 17.67 -18.01 4.32
CA ALA A 721 17.14 -16.66 4.45
C ALA A 721 17.52 -15.76 3.26
N GLU A 722 18.67 -16.04 2.62
CA GLU A 722 19.21 -15.34 1.45
C GLU A 722 18.69 -15.86 0.10
N ALA A 723 17.76 -16.82 0.09
CA ALA A 723 17.14 -17.37 -1.12
C ALA A 723 16.49 -16.26 -1.96
N ALA A 724 16.95 -16.09 -3.20
CA ALA A 724 16.61 -14.96 -4.08
C ALA A 724 15.34 -15.21 -4.91
N GLY A 725 15.00 -16.47 -5.18
CA GLY A 725 13.86 -16.83 -6.02
C GLY A 725 14.03 -16.49 -7.50
N GLN A 726 12.91 -16.45 -8.22
CA GLN A 726 12.87 -16.21 -9.66
C GLN A 726 12.70 -14.72 -9.97
N ALA A 727 13.60 -14.17 -10.79
CA ALA A 727 13.48 -12.81 -11.31
C ALA A 727 12.37 -12.72 -12.37
N ILE A 728 11.54 -11.67 -12.28
CA ILE A 728 10.43 -11.36 -13.20
C ILE A 728 10.52 -9.88 -13.58
N GLY A 729 10.46 -9.58 -14.88
CA GLY A 729 10.57 -8.21 -15.40
C GLY A 729 10.97 -8.16 -16.87
N ARG A 730 11.32 -7.00 -17.43
CA ARG A 730 11.31 -5.66 -16.80
C ARG A 730 9.92 -5.01 -16.95
N PHE A 731 9.37 -4.53 -15.84
CA PHE A 731 8.15 -3.74 -15.81
C PHE A 731 8.43 -2.28 -16.17
N ILE A 732 7.63 -1.74 -17.09
CA ILE A 732 7.70 -0.36 -17.59
C ILE A 732 6.34 0.33 -17.39
N PRO A 733 6.25 1.67 -17.41
CA PRO A 733 4.97 2.36 -17.42
C PRO A 733 4.10 1.89 -18.60
N SER A 734 2.79 2.00 -18.44
CA SER A 734 1.86 1.69 -19.53
C SER A 734 1.82 2.81 -20.58
N HIS A 735 1.86 4.05 -20.11
CA HIS A 735 1.82 5.28 -20.91
C HIS A 735 2.33 6.49 -20.10
N PHE A 736 2.55 7.61 -20.78
CA PHE A 736 2.67 8.92 -20.16
C PHE A 736 1.38 9.71 -20.29
N LYS A 737 1.03 10.46 -19.25
CA LYS A 737 -0.18 11.28 -19.21
C LYS A 737 0.13 12.71 -18.78
N LEU A 738 -0.27 13.68 -19.60
CA LEU A 738 -0.25 15.09 -19.21
C LEU A 738 -1.48 15.35 -18.33
N THR A 739 -1.25 15.54 -17.03
CA THR A 739 -2.33 15.66 -16.02
C THR A 739 -2.75 17.10 -15.77
N SER A 740 -1.84 18.05 -15.97
CA SER A 740 -2.13 19.48 -15.95
C SER A 740 -1.14 20.21 -16.84
N SER A 741 -1.58 21.28 -17.49
CA SER A 741 -0.72 22.17 -18.25
C SER A 741 -1.33 23.55 -18.43
N LYS A 742 -0.47 24.56 -18.60
CA LYS A 742 -0.83 25.93 -18.90
C LYS A 742 0.28 26.60 -19.70
N VAL A 743 -0.09 27.53 -20.57
CA VAL A 743 0.83 28.47 -21.22
C VAL A 743 0.48 29.88 -20.77
N ASP A 744 1.46 30.58 -20.21
CA ASP A 744 1.36 31.97 -19.79
C ASP A 744 2.20 32.85 -20.72
N ASN A 745 1.54 33.82 -21.36
CA ASN A 745 2.17 34.81 -22.23
C ASN A 745 2.47 36.11 -21.45
N TYR A 746 3.31 36.97 -22.01
CA TYR A 746 3.67 38.26 -21.41
C TYR A 746 2.44 39.13 -21.10
N VAL A 747 1.59 39.37 -22.10
CA VAL A 747 0.26 39.95 -21.93
C VAL A 747 -0.72 38.78 -21.90
N GLY A 748 -0.93 38.26 -20.68
CA GLY A 748 -1.72 37.09 -20.35
C GLY A 748 -1.51 36.67 -18.89
N SER A 749 -0.25 36.65 -18.45
CA SER A 749 0.17 36.40 -17.06
C SER A 749 -0.05 37.57 -16.09
N ASN A 750 0.00 38.80 -16.61
CA ASN A 750 -0.01 40.04 -15.82
C ASN A 750 -1.36 40.80 -15.82
N ASN A 751 -2.39 40.27 -16.49
CA ASN A 751 -3.75 40.80 -16.40
C ASN A 751 -4.52 40.17 -15.23
N ALA A 752 -3.96 40.27 -14.02
CA ALA A 752 -4.74 40.14 -12.78
C ALA A 752 -5.58 41.39 -12.47
N SER A 753 -5.69 42.34 -13.41
CA SER A 753 -6.54 43.53 -13.31
C SER A 753 -6.87 44.12 -14.69
N ALA A 754 -7.59 43.39 -15.54
CA ALA A 754 -8.35 43.97 -16.65
C ALA A 754 -9.66 43.17 -16.84
N SER A 755 -10.73 43.73 -16.29
CA SER A 755 -12.09 43.20 -16.17
C SER A 755 -12.70 42.81 -17.52
N GLY A 756 -13.04 41.53 -17.67
CA GLY A 756 -13.93 41.02 -18.71
C GLY A 756 -14.83 39.87 -18.23
N TYR A 757 -14.38 39.13 -17.21
CA TYR A 757 -15.12 38.04 -16.57
C TYR A 757 -14.86 37.97 -15.07
N ASP A 758 -15.78 37.37 -14.32
CA ASP A 758 -15.78 37.25 -12.85
C ASP A 758 -15.15 35.93 -12.36
N TYR A 759 -15.32 34.83 -13.10
CA TYR A 759 -14.79 33.50 -12.77
C TYR A 759 -14.31 32.73 -14.02
N VAL A 760 -13.50 31.69 -13.85
CA VAL A 760 -13.24 30.70 -14.90
C VAL A 760 -14.23 29.55 -14.69
N PHE A 761 -14.94 29.11 -15.72
CA PHE A 761 -15.89 28.00 -15.59
C PHE A 761 -15.12 26.68 -15.42
N PRO A 762 -15.51 25.77 -14.50
CA PRO A 762 -16.66 25.77 -13.58
C PRO A 762 -16.31 26.22 -12.13
N ASP A 763 -15.26 27.00 -11.93
CA ASP A 763 -14.81 27.36 -10.58
C ASP A 763 -15.84 28.23 -9.86
N GLN A 764 -16.09 27.91 -8.59
CA GLN A 764 -17.00 28.68 -7.73
C GLN A 764 -18.46 28.77 -8.24
N LEU A 765 -18.97 27.72 -8.89
CA LEU A 765 -20.37 27.61 -9.37
C LEU A 765 -21.44 28.14 -8.40
N ALA A 766 -21.28 27.90 -7.08
CA ALA A 766 -22.23 28.36 -6.06
C ALA A 766 -22.33 29.89 -5.96
N ASN A 767 -21.35 30.63 -6.47
CA ASN A 767 -21.28 32.09 -6.46
C ASN A 767 -21.80 32.71 -7.76
N TYR A 768 -22.20 31.90 -8.76
CA TYR A 768 -22.72 32.44 -10.01
C TYR A 768 -24.14 32.97 -9.78
N ILE A 769 -24.31 34.24 -10.11
CA ILE A 769 -25.57 34.96 -10.11
C ILE A 769 -25.84 35.51 -11.51
N ALA A 770 -27.06 35.99 -11.75
CA ALA A 770 -27.38 36.72 -12.98
C ALA A 770 -26.34 37.82 -13.27
N GLY A 771 -25.90 37.91 -14.53
CA GLY A 771 -24.87 38.84 -14.97
C GLY A 771 -23.43 38.39 -14.68
N THR A 772 -23.22 37.26 -14.00
CA THR A 772 -21.88 36.70 -13.79
C THR A 772 -21.25 36.32 -15.12
N LYS A 773 -20.06 36.85 -15.39
CA LYS A 773 -19.30 36.54 -16.60
C LYS A 773 -18.29 35.44 -16.29
N VAL A 774 -18.26 34.39 -17.10
CA VAL A 774 -17.28 33.31 -16.94
C VAL A 774 -16.46 33.11 -18.20
N LEU A 775 -15.17 32.87 -18.05
CA LEU A 775 -14.32 32.40 -19.14
C LEU A 775 -14.51 30.89 -19.30
N GLN A 776 -14.90 30.44 -20.49
CA GLN A 776 -14.97 29.01 -20.83
C GLN A 776 -13.58 28.54 -21.30
N ASN A 777 -12.98 27.58 -20.60
CA ASN A 777 -11.64 27.07 -20.89
C ASN A 777 -11.57 26.30 -22.21
N ASP A 778 -12.67 25.67 -22.63
CA ASP A 778 -12.68 24.80 -23.81
C ASP A 778 -12.66 25.58 -25.13
N ASP A 779 -13.29 26.76 -25.18
CA ASP A 779 -13.40 27.57 -26.40
C ASP A 779 -12.87 29.01 -26.26
N GLY A 780 -12.48 29.42 -25.06
CA GLY A 780 -11.91 30.74 -24.76
C GLY A 780 -12.90 31.89 -24.77
N ASN A 781 -14.20 31.61 -24.92
CA ASN A 781 -15.23 32.65 -24.97
C ASN A 781 -15.68 33.07 -23.56
N ILE A 782 -16.17 34.31 -23.43
CA ILE A 782 -16.80 34.79 -22.21
C ILE A 782 -18.31 34.65 -22.32
N TYR A 783 -18.89 33.99 -21.33
CA TYR A 783 -20.31 33.75 -21.23
C TYR A 783 -20.88 34.48 -20.04
N GLU A 784 -21.92 35.27 -20.27
CA GLU A 784 -22.65 35.97 -19.21
C GLU A 784 -23.88 35.16 -18.80
N CYS A 785 -23.99 34.85 -17.50
CA CYS A 785 -25.15 34.18 -16.93
C CYS A 785 -26.38 35.07 -17.11
N ARG A 786 -27.46 34.52 -17.66
CA ARG A 786 -28.66 35.30 -18.02
C ARG A 786 -29.30 36.02 -16.83
N GLU A 787 -29.95 37.15 -17.08
CA GLU A 787 -30.61 37.96 -16.05
C GLU A 787 -31.75 37.22 -15.31
N GLU A 788 -32.04 37.68 -14.08
CA GLU A 788 -32.89 37.05 -13.05
C GLU A 788 -34.37 36.76 -13.43
N TRP A 789 -34.78 37.00 -14.67
CA TRP A 789 -36.11 36.68 -15.17
C TRP A 789 -36.14 35.57 -16.25
N ASP A 790 -34.99 35.07 -16.71
CA ASP A 790 -34.85 34.03 -17.75
C ASP A 790 -33.76 32.99 -17.43
N HIS A 791 -33.93 32.23 -16.33
CA HIS A 791 -33.17 31.00 -16.06
C HIS A 791 -31.75 31.11 -15.46
N SER A 792 -31.40 32.21 -14.79
CA SER A 792 -30.11 32.38 -14.08
C SER A 792 -29.70 31.25 -13.13
N GLN A 793 -30.65 30.46 -12.61
CA GLN A 793 -30.35 29.29 -11.78
C GLN A 793 -29.58 28.19 -12.53
N TRP A 794 -29.69 28.13 -13.85
CA TRP A 794 -29.10 27.06 -14.67
C TRP A 794 -27.60 27.23 -14.86
N CYS A 795 -27.07 28.44 -14.72
CA CYS A 795 -25.63 28.68 -14.83
C CYS A 795 -24.84 28.09 -13.64
N THR A 796 -25.51 27.77 -12.54
CA THR A 796 -24.94 27.05 -11.38
C THR A 796 -25.02 25.51 -11.49
N ILE A 797 -25.73 24.99 -12.51
CA ILE A 797 -26.01 23.55 -12.66
C ILE A 797 -24.97 22.93 -13.59
N TRP A 798 -23.91 22.41 -12.99
CA TRP A 798 -22.90 21.64 -13.73
C TRP A 798 -22.23 20.58 -12.85
N THR A 799 -22.07 19.39 -13.41
CA THR A 799 -21.20 18.31 -12.91
C THR A 799 -20.68 17.55 -14.13
N GLU A 800 -19.59 16.80 -13.97
CA GLU A 800 -18.99 15.98 -15.05
C GLU A 800 -20.01 14.99 -15.69
N GLY A 801 -21.03 14.54 -14.93
CA GLY A 801 -22.09 13.66 -15.43
C GLY A 801 -23.36 14.36 -15.92
N SER A 802 -23.48 15.68 -15.79
CA SER A 802 -24.67 16.46 -16.16
C SER A 802 -24.26 17.88 -16.58
N ASN A 803 -23.80 18.01 -17.82
CA ASN A 803 -23.19 19.21 -18.38
C ASN A 803 -24.06 19.93 -19.43
N GLN A 804 -25.37 19.64 -19.47
CA GLN A 804 -26.28 20.20 -20.46
C GLN A 804 -26.31 21.74 -20.51
N TYR A 805 -25.96 22.42 -19.42
CA TYR A 805 -25.88 23.88 -19.34
C TYR A 805 -24.46 24.44 -19.36
N GLU A 806 -23.46 23.62 -19.71
CA GLU A 806 -22.07 24.08 -19.81
C GLU A 806 -21.92 25.18 -20.87
N PRO A 807 -21.37 26.37 -20.54
CA PRO A 807 -21.30 27.49 -21.48
C PRO A 807 -20.58 27.10 -22.77
N GLY A 808 -21.16 27.40 -23.94
CA GLY A 808 -20.59 27.08 -25.26
C GLY A 808 -20.61 25.61 -25.69
N VAL A 809 -20.76 24.66 -24.75
CA VAL A 809 -20.59 23.21 -24.99
C VAL A 809 -21.89 22.42 -24.79
N GLY A 810 -22.63 22.69 -23.72
CA GLY A 810 -23.80 21.92 -23.31
C GLY A 810 -24.95 22.00 -24.32
N THR A 811 -25.70 20.91 -24.53
CA THR A 811 -26.80 20.88 -25.52
C THR A 811 -27.90 21.93 -25.30
N ALA A 812 -27.92 22.54 -24.12
CA ALA A 812 -28.88 23.49 -23.62
C ALA A 812 -28.20 24.78 -23.09
N TRP A 813 -26.92 25.01 -23.40
CA TRP A 813 -26.11 26.09 -22.85
C TRP A 813 -26.70 27.48 -23.08
N GLU A 814 -27.29 27.71 -24.26
CA GLU A 814 -27.90 28.99 -24.64
C GLU A 814 -29.03 29.41 -23.72
N MET A 815 -29.58 28.47 -22.94
CA MET A 815 -30.63 28.79 -21.99
C MET A 815 -30.11 29.28 -20.63
N ALA A 816 -28.85 29.00 -20.29
CA ALA A 816 -28.21 29.48 -19.06
C ALA A 816 -27.31 30.70 -19.30
N TRP A 817 -26.78 30.80 -20.52
CA TRP A 817 -25.75 31.78 -20.86
C TRP A 817 -26.11 32.60 -22.09
N THR A 818 -25.48 33.76 -22.17
CA THR A 818 -25.42 34.61 -23.36
C THR A 818 -23.95 34.82 -23.71
N LEU A 819 -23.58 34.63 -24.98
CA LEU A 819 -22.22 34.96 -25.43
C LEU A 819 -22.03 36.47 -25.30
N SER A 820 -21.00 36.92 -24.58
CA SER A 820 -20.72 38.34 -24.35
C SER A 820 -20.10 38.96 -25.61
N ASP A 821 -20.73 40.00 -26.17
CA ASP A 821 -20.24 40.76 -27.34
C ASP A 821 -19.07 41.73 -27.01
N GLU A 822 -18.66 41.82 -25.74
CA GLU A 822 -17.47 42.58 -25.34
C GLU A 822 -16.21 41.81 -25.78
N PRO A 823 -15.42 42.32 -26.74
CA PRO A 823 -14.15 41.70 -27.08
C PRO A 823 -13.26 41.72 -25.84
N VAL A 824 -12.60 40.61 -25.55
CA VAL A 824 -11.43 40.60 -24.66
C VAL A 824 -10.42 41.55 -25.31
N SER A 825 -10.39 42.80 -24.83
CA SER A 825 -9.44 43.81 -25.30
C SER A 825 -8.08 43.46 -24.73
N GLY A 826 -7.37 42.60 -25.45
CA GLY A 826 -5.97 42.26 -25.23
C GLY A 826 -5.69 40.91 -25.85
N ALA A 827 -5.11 40.89 -27.05
CA ALA A 827 -4.56 39.65 -27.59
C ALA A 827 -3.58 39.04 -26.59
N VAL A 828 -3.66 37.73 -26.37
CA VAL A 828 -2.70 37.01 -25.52
C VAL A 828 -1.39 36.88 -26.31
N PHE A 829 -0.41 37.73 -26.00
CA PHE A 829 0.82 37.82 -26.79
C PHE A 829 2.10 37.85 -25.95
N THR A 830 3.19 37.41 -26.58
CA THR A 830 4.56 37.58 -26.08
C THR A 830 5.45 38.13 -27.18
N TYR A 831 6.38 39.03 -26.86
CA TYR A 831 7.36 39.47 -27.84
C TYR A 831 8.39 38.35 -28.14
N MET A 832 8.90 38.28 -29.36
CA MET A 832 9.98 37.34 -29.66
C MET A 832 11.28 37.73 -28.94
N ASP A 833 12.01 36.72 -28.44
CA ASP A 833 13.15 36.83 -27.51
C ASP A 833 12.81 37.38 -26.11
N GLN A 834 11.54 37.52 -25.79
CA GLN A 834 11.10 37.90 -24.46
C GLN A 834 11.07 36.65 -23.54
N PRO A 835 11.75 36.66 -22.37
CA PRO A 835 11.88 35.51 -21.48
C PRO A 835 10.66 35.31 -20.55
N GLU A 836 9.52 35.92 -20.86
CA GLU A 836 8.27 35.80 -20.08
C GLU A 836 7.21 34.93 -20.81
N LEU A 837 7.64 33.98 -21.65
CA LEU A 837 6.80 32.89 -22.14
C LEU A 837 6.97 31.70 -21.19
N VAL A 838 5.92 31.37 -20.43
CA VAL A 838 6.03 30.44 -19.30
C VAL A 838 5.16 29.20 -19.55
N PHE A 839 5.75 28.01 -19.42
CA PHE A 839 5.02 26.74 -19.46
C PHE A 839 4.89 26.14 -18.07
N ASP A 840 3.67 25.86 -17.63
CA ASP A 840 3.41 25.02 -16.46
C ASP A 840 2.89 23.67 -16.95
N TYR A 841 3.42 22.57 -16.43
CA TYR A 841 3.05 21.24 -16.88
C TYR A 841 3.35 20.17 -15.84
N ARG A 842 2.55 19.11 -15.86
CA ARG A 842 2.74 17.93 -15.03
C ARG A 842 2.46 16.67 -15.83
N LEU A 843 3.56 16.02 -16.22
CA LEU A 843 3.56 14.80 -17.02
C LEU A 843 3.87 13.60 -16.12
N GLU A 844 3.00 12.60 -16.08
CA GLU A 844 3.19 11.40 -15.26
C GLU A 844 3.50 10.16 -16.10
N ALA A 845 4.41 9.31 -15.62
CA ALA A 845 4.58 7.94 -16.09
C ALA A 845 3.62 7.02 -15.31
N GLN A 846 2.50 6.62 -15.94
CA GLN A 846 1.45 5.84 -15.27
C GLN A 846 1.50 4.36 -15.64
N ASN A 847 1.16 3.50 -14.69
CA ASN A 847 0.91 2.08 -14.91
C ASN A 847 -0.49 1.86 -15.53
N ALA A 848 -0.83 0.63 -15.90
CA ALA A 848 -2.12 0.30 -16.52
C ALA A 848 -3.33 0.46 -15.57
N LEU A 849 -3.10 0.73 -14.27
CA LEU A 849 -4.11 1.02 -13.26
C LEU A 849 -4.31 2.53 -13.04
N GLY A 850 -3.58 3.40 -13.76
CA GLY A 850 -3.64 4.86 -13.63
C GLY A 850 -2.86 5.42 -12.44
N LEU A 851 -1.94 4.64 -11.84
CA LEU A 851 -1.07 5.09 -10.75
C LEU A 851 0.31 5.46 -11.29
N VAL A 852 0.97 6.44 -10.66
CA VAL A 852 2.33 6.86 -11.02
C VAL A 852 3.35 5.78 -10.65
N THR A 853 4.15 5.38 -11.63
CA THR A 853 5.31 4.50 -11.43
C THR A 853 6.53 5.32 -10.95
N GLN A 854 6.78 5.32 -9.65
CA GLN A 854 7.77 6.21 -9.03
C GLN A 854 9.22 5.82 -9.33
N ASN A 855 9.46 4.54 -9.65
CA ASN A 855 10.78 4.03 -10.02
C ASN A 855 11.16 4.34 -11.47
N TYR A 856 10.24 4.94 -12.22
CA TYR A 856 10.50 5.40 -13.56
C TYR A 856 11.05 6.84 -13.52
N ASP A 857 12.29 6.98 -13.07
CA ASP A 857 13.02 8.24 -12.97
C ASP A 857 14.31 8.24 -13.84
N LYS A 858 14.84 9.46 -14.08
CA LYS A 858 16.11 9.85 -14.74
C LYS A 858 16.59 9.01 -15.94
N ASP A 859 16.80 9.69 -17.07
CA ASP A 859 17.42 9.16 -18.30
C ASP A 859 16.65 8.04 -19.04
N LYS A 860 15.42 7.71 -18.62
CA LYS A 860 14.58 6.71 -19.31
C LYS A 860 13.78 7.29 -20.48
N ALA A 861 13.31 8.53 -20.32
CA ALA A 861 12.59 9.24 -21.36
C ALA A 861 13.06 10.69 -21.49
N THR A 862 13.20 11.13 -22.74
CA THR A 862 13.54 12.50 -23.12
C THR A 862 12.26 13.27 -23.41
N VAL A 863 12.07 14.41 -22.75
CA VAL A 863 10.96 15.33 -22.99
C VAL A 863 11.43 16.48 -23.86
N THR A 864 10.63 16.85 -24.86
CA THR A 864 10.90 17.96 -25.77
C THR A 864 9.66 18.81 -25.95
N PHE A 865 9.84 20.11 -26.14
CA PHE A 865 8.74 21.04 -26.41
C PHE A 865 8.61 21.32 -27.90
N THR A 866 7.37 21.50 -28.34
CA THR A 866 7.03 21.78 -29.73
C THR A 866 6.25 23.08 -29.86
N ALA A 867 6.38 23.73 -31.00
CA ALA A 867 5.59 24.91 -31.35
C ALA A 867 5.07 24.76 -32.79
N ASP A 868 3.78 25.01 -32.98
CA ASP A 868 3.12 24.94 -34.29
C ASP A 868 2.26 26.17 -34.53
N SER A 869 2.38 26.77 -35.71
CA SER A 869 1.49 27.85 -36.15
C SER A 869 0.98 27.55 -37.55
N ASP A 870 -0.34 27.43 -37.70
CA ASP A 870 -1.04 27.19 -38.97
C ASP A 870 -0.44 26.07 -39.85
N GLY A 871 0.09 25.00 -39.23
CA GLY A 871 0.68 23.90 -39.98
C GLY A 871 2.21 23.96 -40.15
N LEU A 872 2.89 24.95 -39.56
CA LEU A 872 4.33 25.14 -39.62
C LEU A 872 5.00 24.77 -38.29
N ASP A 873 5.93 23.82 -38.33
CA ASP A 873 6.77 23.44 -37.18
C ASP A 873 7.80 24.54 -36.89
N LEU A 874 7.63 25.19 -35.73
CA LEU A 874 8.45 26.27 -35.21
C LEU A 874 9.23 25.84 -33.97
N SER A 875 9.25 24.55 -33.62
CA SER A 875 9.81 24.02 -32.37
C SER A 875 11.29 24.41 -32.15
N SER A 876 12.06 24.52 -33.24
CA SER A 876 13.48 24.95 -33.18
C SER A 876 13.70 26.37 -32.62
N ARG A 877 12.65 27.18 -32.57
CA ARG A 877 12.70 28.56 -32.08
C ARG A 877 12.46 28.67 -30.58
N LEU A 878 11.97 27.61 -29.93
CA LEU A 878 11.84 27.54 -28.47
C LEU A 878 13.22 27.39 -27.81
N GLN A 879 13.48 28.18 -26.78
CA GLN A 879 14.74 28.14 -26.02
C GLN A 879 14.47 28.22 -24.52
N ASN A 880 15.36 27.59 -23.75
CA ASN A 880 15.38 27.57 -22.28
C ASN A 880 14.24 26.83 -21.56
N PHE A 881 13.37 26.13 -22.28
CA PHE A 881 12.38 25.24 -21.67
C PHE A 881 13.01 23.91 -21.22
N GLY A 882 12.66 23.45 -20.02
CA GLY A 882 13.07 22.18 -19.44
C GLY A 882 12.47 21.90 -18.07
N GLY A 883 12.42 20.62 -17.72
CA GLY A 883 11.99 20.14 -16.41
C GLY A 883 12.83 18.97 -15.90
N GLY A 884 12.44 18.44 -14.75
CA GLY A 884 13.09 17.30 -14.10
C GLY A 884 12.12 16.15 -13.84
N TRP A 885 12.61 14.91 -14.00
CA TRP A 885 11.91 13.71 -13.55
C TRP A 885 12.10 13.54 -12.04
N CYS A 886 10.99 13.51 -11.29
CA CYS A 886 10.93 13.26 -9.86
C CYS A 886 9.84 12.22 -9.57
N TYR A 887 10.22 11.03 -9.09
CA TYR A 887 9.27 9.97 -8.69
C TYR A 887 8.20 9.67 -9.75
N GLY A 888 8.61 9.46 -11.01
CA GLY A 888 7.68 9.18 -12.11
C GLY A 888 6.92 10.39 -12.66
N VAL A 889 7.24 11.62 -12.23
CA VAL A 889 6.60 12.86 -12.68
C VAL A 889 7.64 13.79 -13.30
N TYR A 890 7.37 14.32 -14.49
CA TYR A 890 8.15 15.36 -15.14
C TYR A 890 7.42 16.70 -15.04
N GLN A 891 8.10 17.69 -14.47
CA GLN A 891 7.55 19.03 -14.20
C GLN A 891 8.67 20.09 -14.16
N PRO A 892 8.35 21.39 -14.24
CA PRO A 892 9.32 22.48 -14.05
C PRO A 892 9.99 22.44 -12.66
N GLY A 893 11.26 22.84 -12.58
CA GLY A 893 12.01 22.97 -11.32
C GLY A 893 12.82 21.76 -10.84
N LEU A 894 13.50 21.89 -9.69
CA LEU A 894 14.36 20.86 -9.09
C LEU A 894 13.56 19.88 -8.21
N CYS A 895 13.93 18.60 -8.29
CA CYS A 895 13.50 17.51 -7.40
C CYS A 895 14.10 17.65 -5.98
N ASP A 896 13.86 18.75 -5.29
CA ASP A 896 14.30 18.93 -3.91
C ASP A 896 13.14 19.40 -3.03
N VAL A 897 13.11 18.92 -1.80
CA VAL A 897 12.02 19.10 -0.82
C VAL A 897 11.87 20.57 -0.37
N ASP A 898 12.66 21.48 -0.96
CA ASP A 898 12.68 22.92 -0.69
C ASP A 898 12.22 23.78 -1.89
N SER A 899 11.94 23.18 -3.06
CA SER A 899 11.40 23.92 -4.20
C SER A 899 9.89 24.13 -4.04
N THR A 900 9.46 25.36 -4.26
CA THR A 900 8.03 25.72 -4.23
C THR A 900 7.35 25.07 -5.43
N TYR A 901 6.30 24.28 -5.21
CA TYR A 901 5.34 23.97 -6.27
C TYR A 901 4.86 25.28 -6.92
N GLY A 902 4.82 25.34 -8.26
CA GLY A 902 4.27 26.47 -9.03
C GLY A 902 5.28 27.49 -9.56
N VAL A 903 6.55 27.14 -9.77
CA VAL A 903 7.43 27.96 -10.62
C VAL A 903 7.26 27.44 -12.04
N GLY A 904 6.64 28.23 -12.92
CA GLY A 904 6.56 27.87 -14.33
C GLY A 904 7.95 27.78 -14.98
N ASP A 905 8.03 27.08 -16.10
CA ASP A 905 9.23 26.96 -16.93
C ASP A 905 9.34 28.20 -17.83
N ASP A 906 10.16 29.16 -17.40
CA ASP A 906 10.39 30.42 -18.09
C ASP A 906 11.31 30.20 -19.31
N GLY A 907 10.76 30.40 -20.51
CA GLY A 907 11.50 30.30 -21.75
C GLY A 907 11.23 31.47 -22.69
N LEU A 908 11.73 31.34 -23.91
CA LEU A 908 11.49 32.33 -24.96
C LEU A 908 11.32 31.67 -26.31
N PHE A 909 10.67 32.41 -27.20
CA PHE A 909 10.57 32.08 -28.62
C PHE A 909 11.46 33.04 -29.40
N THR A 910 12.50 32.51 -30.05
CA THR A 910 13.52 33.34 -30.72
C THR A 910 13.00 33.99 -32.00
N ARG A 911 13.45 35.20 -32.31
CA ARG A 911 13.22 35.84 -33.63
C ARG A 911 14.21 35.33 -34.69
N LEU A 912 13.87 35.51 -35.97
CA LEU A 912 14.76 35.25 -37.09
C LEU A 912 15.89 36.28 -37.13
N VAL A 913 17.06 35.82 -37.56
CA VAL A 913 18.27 36.66 -37.66
C VAL A 913 18.23 37.58 -38.89
N SER A 914 17.37 37.28 -39.87
CA SER A 914 17.30 37.98 -41.16
C SER A 914 16.01 38.78 -41.31
N GLY A 915 16.02 40.04 -40.87
CA GLY A 915 14.93 40.99 -41.11
C GLY A 915 13.78 40.90 -40.12
N GLU A 916 12.68 41.57 -40.46
CA GLU A 916 11.45 41.60 -39.68
C GLU A 916 10.73 40.22 -39.71
N ASP A 917 10.19 39.79 -38.57
CA ASP A 917 9.75 38.40 -38.38
C ASP A 917 8.43 38.32 -37.62
N GLY A 918 7.31 38.23 -38.32
CA GLY A 918 5.98 38.09 -37.71
C GLY A 918 4.96 39.13 -38.20
N PRO A 919 3.80 39.25 -37.54
CA PRO A 919 3.42 38.52 -36.33
C PRO A 919 3.18 37.04 -36.66
N ILE A 920 3.45 36.16 -35.70
CA ILE A 920 3.06 34.75 -35.82
C ILE A 920 1.81 34.57 -34.96
N LEU A 921 0.70 34.30 -35.63
CA LEU A 921 -0.61 34.12 -35.02
C LEU A 921 -0.89 32.62 -34.83
N ASN A 922 -1.89 32.27 -34.05
CA ASN A 922 -2.36 30.88 -33.88
C ASN A 922 -1.26 29.88 -33.47
N THR A 923 -0.34 30.27 -32.57
CA THR A 923 0.75 29.38 -32.16
C THR A 923 0.30 28.45 -31.02
N PHE A 924 0.28 27.14 -31.24
CA PHE A 924 0.11 26.14 -30.19
C PHE A 924 1.46 25.63 -29.71
N PHE A 925 1.61 25.48 -28.40
CA PHE A 925 2.76 24.83 -27.78
C PHE A 925 2.38 23.43 -27.31
N GLY A 926 3.30 22.48 -27.47
CA GLY A 926 3.09 21.10 -27.09
C GLY A 926 4.28 20.49 -26.35
N ILE A 927 4.01 19.36 -25.70
CA ILE A 927 4.99 18.52 -25.03
C ILE A 927 5.03 17.16 -25.74
N ALA A 928 6.22 16.70 -26.08
CA ALA A 928 6.46 15.41 -26.70
C ALA A 928 7.44 14.60 -25.85
N ILE A 929 7.37 13.27 -26.00
CA ILE A 929 8.23 12.34 -25.29
C ILE A 929 8.85 11.33 -26.25
N SER A 930 10.12 11.01 -26.01
CA SER A 930 10.82 9.89 -26.62
C SER A 930 11.34 9.00 -25.50
N ASP A 931 10.83 7.77 -25.45
CA ASP A 931 11.22 6.75 -24.48
C ASP A 931 12.06 5.65 -25.13
N LEU A 932 13.04 5.14 -24.39
CA LEU A 932 13.89 4.02 -24.81
C LEU A 932 13.13 2.68 -24.86
N ASP A 933 12.06 2.54 -24.07
CA ASP A 933 11.25 1.32 -23.97
C ASP A 933 9.96 1.35 -24.83
N GLY A 934 9.75 2.44 -25.57
CA GLY A 934 8.61 2.62 -26.46
C GLY A 934 7.29 3.00 -25.76
N VAL A 935 7.34 3.45 -24.49
CA VAL A 935 6.19 4.00 -23.77
C VAL A 935 5.74 5.30 -24.47
N GLU A 936 4.45 5.37 -24.81
CA GLU A 936 3.89 6.50 -25.53
C GLU A 936 3.17 7.50 -24.63
N LEU A 937 3.12 8.76 -25.07
CA LEU A 937 2.24 9.80 -24.53
C LEU A 937 0.79 9.61 -24.99
N GLU A 938 -0.17 9.65 -24.08
CA GLU A 938 -1.60 9.60 -24.42
C GLU A 938 -2.13 10.94 -24.97
N ASP A 939 -3.26 10.86 -25.68
CA ASP A 939 -4.08 11.99 -26.12
C ASP A 939 -3.38 13.08 -26.97
N LYS A 940 -2.34 12.70 -27.72
CA LYS A 940 -1.61 13.57 -28.67
C LYS A 940 -2.59 14.31 -29.60
N ASP A 941 -2.48 15.63 -29.68
CA ASP A 941 -3.45 16.50 -30.37
C ASP A 941 -2.85 17.76 -31.01
N MET A 942 -1.54 17.74 -31.32
CA MET A 942 -0.90 18.82 -32.07
C MET A 942 -1.27 18.81 -33.58
N PRO A 943 -1.46 19.97 -34.25
CA PRO A 943 -2.05 20.04 -35.60
C PRO A 943 -1.21 19.51 -36.78
N THR A 944 0.11 19.38 -36.67
CA THR A 944 1.01 19.04 -37.80
C THR A 944 1.48 17.60 -37.87
N ASN A 945 2.34 17.31 -38.87
CA ASN A 945 3.18 16.11 -39.01
C ASN A 945 4.03 15.76 -37.76
N VAL A 946 3.98 16.60 -36.72
CA VAL A 946 4.46 16.38 -35.35
C VAL A 946 3.34 15.80 -34.46
N ASN A 947 2.56 14.84 -34.99
CA ASN A 947 1.46 14.14 -34.29
C ASN A 947 1.96 13.21 -33.14
N THR A 948 3.07 13.60 -32.52
CA THR A 948 3.78 12.92 -31.44
C THR A 948 3.68 13.70 -30.12
N ALA A 949 3.05 14.88 -30.12
CA ALA A 949 2.99 15.80 -28.99
C ALA A 949 1.55 16.08 -28.50
N LYS A 950 1.41 16.40 -27.21
CA LYS A 950 0.18 16.87 -26.57
C LYS A 950 0.23 18.39 -26.38
N ARG A 951 -0.83 19.11 -26.74
CA ARG A 951 -0.94 20.57 -26.51
C ARG A 951 -0.87 20.90 -25.02
N LEU A 952 -0.13 21.94 -24.68
CA LEU A 952 -0.02 22.49 -23.32
C LEU A 952 -1.19 23.43 -22.97
N SER A 953 -1.87 23.98 -23.98
CA SER A 953 -3.02 24.86 -23.84
C SER A 953 -4.01 24.65 -24.99
N ALA A 954 -5.31 24.81 -24.71
CA ALA A 954 -6.35 24.86 -25.73
C ALA A 954 -6.33 26.18 -26.53
N LEU A 955 -5.78 27.24 -25.92
CA LEU A 955 -5.68 28.57 -26.53
C LEU A 955 -4.35 28.72 -27.27
N ALA A 956 -4.42 29.29 -28.47
CA ALA A 956 -3.25 29.67 -29.22
C ALA A 956 -2.63 30.98 -28.70
N SER A 957 -1.32 31.13 -28.88
CA SER A 957 -0.55 32.32 -28.51
C SER A 957 -0.19 33.16 -29.72
N GLU A 958 -0.10 34.47 -29.53
CA GLU A 958 0.46 35.38 -30.52
C GLU A 958 1.92 35.73 -30.19
N LEU A 959 2.79 35.64 -31.19
CA LEU A 959 4.21 35.96 -31.04
C LEU A 959 4.53 37.17 -31.91
N ARG A 960 4.95 38.27 -31.27
CA ARG A 960 5.08 39.58 -31.91
C ARG A 960 6.54 40.02 -32.00
N TYR A 961 6.91 40.62 -33.13
CA TYR A 961 8.23 41.21 -33.32
C TYR A 961 8.21 42.68 -32.96
N GLY A 962 8.67 42.97 -31.75
CA GLY A 962 8.52 44.27 -31.12
C GLY A 962 9.66 45.24 -31.39
N ARG A 963 9.37 46.54 -31.27
CA ARG A 963 10.37 47.59 -31.08
C ARG A 963 9.81 48.71 -30.22
N TRP A 964 10.70 49.45 -29.57
CA TRP A 964 10.39 50.71 -28.92
C TRP A 964 10.85 51.85 -29.82
N ASN A 965 9.90 52.69 -30.24
CA ASN A 965 10.11 53.86 -31.05
C ASN A 965 9.99 55.14 -30.19
N ILE A 966 10.82 56.15 -30.47
CA ILE A 966 10.74 57.46 -29.85
C ILE A 966 10.66 58.49 -30.98
N ASN A 967 9.64 59.34 -30.94
CA ASN A 967 9.43 60.31 -32.00
C ASN A 967 10.31 61.55 -31.79
N ASP A 968 10.81 62.09 -32.91
CA ASP A 968 11.44 63.40 -32.94
C ASP A 968 10.50 64.47 -32.41
N GLY A 969 11.06 65.44 -31.70
CA GLY A 969 10.31 66.50 -31.04
C GLY A 969 10.96 67.87 -31.22
N TYR A 970 10.19 68.93 -31.02
CA TYR A 970 10.72 70.28 -31.05
C TYR A 970 9.99 71.18 -30.06
N GLY A 971 10.70 72.13 -29.47
CA GLY A 971 10.08 73.07 -28.55
C GLY A 971 11.02 74.11 -27.95
N PRO A 972 10.47 75.08 -27.22
CA PRO A 972 11.24 76.20 -26.69
C PRO A 972 12.24 75.78 -25.61
N ILE A 973 13.35 76.52 -25.53
CA ILE A 973 14.30 76.38 -24.42
C ILE A 973 13.61 76.69 -23.07
N ASN A 974 14.05 76.00 -22.01
CA ASN A 974 13.54 76.05 -20.63
C ASN A 974 12.14 75.46 -20.38
N ASP A 975 11.41 75.05 -21.42
CA ASP A 975 10.13 74.35 -21.23
C ASP A 975 10.34 72.84 -21.15
N LYS A 976 9.46 72.17 -20.41
CA LYS A 976 9.39 70.71 -20.39
C LYS A 976 8.60 70.23 -21.60
N LEU A 977 9.23 69.47 -22.47
CA LEU A 977 8.62 68.87 -23.63
C LEU A 977 8.27 67.41 -23.34
N PRO A 978 7.02 66.98 -23.57
CA PRO A 978 6.68 65.57 -23.53
C PRO A 978 7.33 64.84 -24.71
N VAL A 979 7.98 63.73 -24.44
CA VAL A 979 8.57 62.84 -25.43
C VAL A 979 7.53 61.77 -25.76
N VAL A 980 7.11 61.70 -27.03
CA VAL A 980 6.21 60.65 -27.50
C VAL A 980 7.00 59.38 -27.72
N MET A 981 6.70 58.35 -26.92
CA MET A 981 7.28 57.02 -27.01
C MET A 981 6.19 56.02 -27.39
N GLN A 982 6.52 55.07 -28.27
CA GLN A 982 5.59 54.07 -28.78
C GLN A 982 6.23 52.68 -28.73
N LEU A 983 5.49 51.71 -28.21
CA LEU A 983 5.78 50.29 -28.39
C LEU A 983 5.07 49.85 -29.66
N GLU A 984 5.84 49.31 -30.58
CA GLU A 984 5.36 48.90 -31.89
C GLU A 984 5.64 47.42 -32.10
N TYR A 985 4.87 46.78 -32.98
CA TYR A 985 5.19 45.46 -33.51
C TYR A 985 5.06 45.47 -35.04
N TYR A 986 5.81 44.60 -35.71
CA TYR A 986 5.70 44.42 -37.14
C TYR A 986 4.42 43.61 -37.46
N ASP A 987 3.54 44.16 -38.31
CA ASP A 987 2.25 43.54 -38.71
C ASP A 987 2.37 42.64 -39.96
N GLY A 988 3.59 42.41 -40.44
CA GLY A 988 3.89 41.72 -41.70
C GLY A 988 4.23 42.67 -42.85
N GLN A 989 3.91 43.97 -42.72
CA GLN A 989 4.19 45.00 -43.73
C GLN A 989 4.91 46.23 -43.17
N GLN A 990 4.55 46.67 -41.97
CA GLN A 990 5.11 47.84 -41.31
C GLN A 990 5.03 47.69 -39.78
N PHE A 991 5.75 48.55 -39.08
CA PHE A 991 5.59 48.66 -37.64
C PHE A 991 4.38 49.51 -37.30
N ILE A 992 3.50 48.98 -36.46
CA ILE A 992 2.32 49.66 -35.93
C ILE A 992 2.37 49.63 -34.40
N ILE A 993 1.69 50.59 -33.76
CA ILE A 993 1.59 50.65 -32.30
C ILE A 993 1.00 49.32 -31.77
N ASN A 994 1.55 48.80 -30.68
CA ASN A 994 1.03 47.65 -29.96
C ASN A 994 0.07 48.10 -28.84
N PRO A 995 -1.25 48.18 -29.10
CA PRO A 995 -2.21 48.62 -28.08
C PRO A 995 -2.37 47.62 -26.92
N ASP A 996 -1.92 46.38 -27.11
CA ASP A 996 -2.08 45.31 -26.12
C ASP A 996 -0.98 45.37 -25.04
N ASP A 997 0.14 46.08 -25.26
CA ASP A 997 1.15 46.31 -24.22
C ASP A 997 0.84 47.57 -23.40
N SER A 998 0.32 47.34 -22.19
CA SER A 998 0.22 48.37 -21.15
C SER A 998 1.02 48.01 -19.88
N LEU A 999 1.91 47.01 -19.98
CA LEU A 999 2.69 46.48 -18.86
C LEU A 999 4.10 47.05 -18.84
N THR A 1000 4.68 47.27 -20.03
CA THR A 1000 6.02 47.84 -20.16
C THR A 1000 6.08 49.19 -19.47
N SER A 1001 7.10 49.37 -18.62
CA SER A 1001 7.30 50.57 -17.83
C SER A 1001 8.58 51.30 -18.21
N PHE A 1002 8.64 52.59 -17.90
CA PHE A 1002 9.79 53.43 -18.17
C PHE A 1002 10.07 54.37 -16.98
N VAL A 1003 11.32 54.77 -16.85
CA VAL A 1003 11.77 55.77 -15.88
C VAL A 1003 12.79 56.70 -16.54
N ALA A 1004 12.78 57.99 -16.21
CA ALA A 1004 13.68 58.96 -16.83
C ALA A 1004 15.17 58.63 -16.67
N THR A 1005 15.57 57.94 -15.59
CA THR A 1005 16.95 57.47 -15.40
C THR A 1005 17.37 56.40 -16.40
N GLY A 1006 16.43 55.83 -17.16
CA GLY A 1006 16.69 54.90 -18.25
C GLY A 1006 17.02 55.57 -19.58
N ALA A 1007 16.99 56.91 -19.64
CA ALA A 1007 17.29 57.69 -20.83
C ALA A 1007 18.50 58.62 -20.65
N GLU A 1008 19.21 58.89 -21.74
CA GLU A 1008 20.29 59.87 -21.83
C GLU A 1008 20.02 60.84 -22.97
N ALA A 1009 20.33 62.12 -22.79
CA ALA A 1009 20.22 63.12 -23.84
C ALA A 1009 21.49 63.99 -23.93
N LYS A 1010 21.98 64.23 -25.15
CA LYS A 1010 23.21 64.98 -25.41
C LYS A 1010 23.01 66.04 -26.49
N ILE A 1011 23.38 67.28 -26.22
CA ILE A 1011 23.52 68.34 -27.24
C ILE A 1011 25.01 68.51 -27.53
N LYS A 1012 25.43 68.28 -28.79
CA LYS A 1012 26.85 68.31 -29.20
C LYS A 1012 27.78 67.49 -28.29
N GLY A 1013 27.30 66.34 -27.81
CA GLY A 1013 28.05 65.43 -26.94
C GLY A 1013 28.09 65.81 -25.46
N SER A 1014 27.38 66.86 -25.01
CA SER A 1014 27.29 67.25 -23.60
C SER A 1014 25.87 67.05 -23.04
N THR A 1015 25.79 66.57 -21.79
CA THR A 1015 24.54 66.47 -21.01
C THR A 1015 24.23 67.75 -20.21
N LEU A 1016 25.16 68.72 -20.18
CA LEU A 1016 25.04 69.93 -19.36
C LEU A 1016 23.85 70.80 -19.79
N GLY A 1017 22.96 71.08 -18.85
CA GLY A 1017 21.80 71.95 -19.07
C GLY A 1017 20.57 71.23 -19.63
N ILE A 1018 20.60 69.89 -19.74
CA ILE A 1018 19.46 69.05 -20.11
C ILE A 1018 18.94 68.38 -18.84
N ASN A 1019 17.61 68.38 -18.65
CA ASN A 1019 16.96 67.64 -17.57
C ASN A 1019 15.92 66.67 -18.13
N LEU A 1020 16.02 65.40 -17.73
CA LEU A 1020 15.05 64.35 -17.98
C LEU A 1020 14.25 64.09 -16.69
N SER A 1021 12.94 63.91 -16.81
CA SER A 1021 12.07 63.61 -15.68
C SER A 1021 10.84 62.83 -16.13
N GLY A 1022 10.16 62.15 -15.21
CA GLY A 1022 8.99 61.33 -15.52
C GLY A 1022 9.27 59.83 -15.36
N SER A 1023 8.20 59.08 -15.12
CA SER A 1023 8.19 57.63 -14.99
C SER A 1023 6.74 57.18 -15.11
N GLY A 1024 6.50 56.03 -15.71
CA GLY A 1024 5.15 55.51 -15.91
C GLY A 1024 5.14 54.19 -16.65
N GLN A 1025 3.96 53.78 -17.08
CA GLN A 1025 3.75 52.66 -17.98
C GLN A 1025 3.27 53.17 -19.33
N PHE A 1026 3.54 52.41 -20.38
CA PHE A 1026 2.85 52.60 -21.64
C PHE A 1026 1.36 52.34 -21.43
N ARG A 1027 0.51 53.15 -22.07
CA ARG A 1027 -0.94 52.93 -22.08
C ARG A 1027 -1.34 52.74 -23.52
N TYR A 1028 -1.88 51.58 -23.85
CA TYR A 1028 -2.19 51.20 -25.22
C TYR A 1028 -0.97 51.36 -26.15
N GLY A 1029 0.21 50.95 -25.68
CA GLY A 1029 1.45 51.05 -26.45
C GLY A 1029 2.02 52.45 -26.62
N GLU A 1030 1.46 53.50 -26.01
CA GLU A 1030 1.99 54.88 -26.10
C GLU A 1030 2.25 55.51 -24.73
N SER A 1031 3.25 56.38 -24.64
CA SER A 1031 3.48 57.25 -23.48
C SER A 1031 4.02 58.62 -23.90
N GLN A 1032 3.60 59.66 -23.16
CA GLN A 1032 4.09 61.03 -23.27
C GLN A 1032 4.59 61.58 -21.92
N GLU A 1033 4.75 60.70 -20.93
CA GLU A 1033 5.05 61.05 -19.55
C GLU A 1033 6.56 61.25 -19.30
N LEU A 1034 7.43 60.84 -20.24
CA LEU A 1034 8.83 61.22 -20.23
C LEU A 1034 8.97 62.67 -20.68
N MET A 1035 9.54 63.52 -19.83
CA MET A 1035 9.70 64.94 -20.08
C MET A 1035 11.18 65.28 -20.25
N ILE A 1036 11.51 66.01 -21.32
CA ILE A 1036 12.85 66.56 -21.58
C ILE A 1036 12.81 68.08 -21.59
N SER A 1037 13.82 68.72 -21.00
CA SER A 1037 14.00 70.18 -21.06
C SER A 1037 15.46 70.52 -21.26
N SER A 1038 15.74 71.63 -21.95
CA SER A 1038 17.10 72.12 -22.15
C SER A 1038 17.17 73.64 -21.97
N VAL A 1039 18.19 74.13 -21.27
CA VAL A 1039 18.51 75.57 -21.19
C VAL A 1039 19.36 76.03 -22.39
N ASN A 1040 19.88 75.10 -23.19
CA ASN A 1040 20.72 75.34 -24.35
C ASN A 1040 19.95 75.07 -25.66
N PRO A 1041 19.99 75.96 -26.66
CA PRO A 1041 19.41 75.68 -27.98
C PRO A 1041 20.26 74.66 -28.76
N GLY A 1042 19.62 73.87 -29.60
CA GLY A 1042 20.25 72.87 -30.47
C GLY A 1042 19.49 71.55 -30.54
N GLU A 1043 20.00 70.64 -31.36
CA GLU A 1043 19.53 69.25 -31.47
C GLU A 1043 20.11 68.42 -30.32
N ALA A 1044 19.22 67.92 -29.46
CA ALA A 1044 19.53 66.92 -28.45
C ALA A 1044 19.25 65.53 -29.02
N ILE A 1045 20.27 64.67 -29.02
CA ILE A 1045 20.09 63.24 -29.31
C ILE A 1045 19.65 62.58 -28.01
N LEU A 1046 18.43 62.05 -27.96
CA LEU A 1046 17.84 61.33 -26.84
C LEU A 1046 17.89 59.83 -27.12
N GLU A 1047 18.48 59.05 -26.22
CA GLU A 1047 18.61 57.59 -26.31
C GLU A 1047 18.02 56.94 -25.04
N TYR A 1048 17.18 55.91 -25.19
CA TYR A 1048 16.66 55.15 -24.04
C TYR A 1048 17.50 53.91 -23.75
N ILE A 1049 18.61 54.10 -23.04
CA ILE A 1049 19.64 53.06 -22.79
C ILE A 1049 19.15 51.81 -22.03
N ASN A 1050 18.09 51.92 -21.23
CA ASN A 1050 17.51 50.79 -20.49
C ASN A 1050 16.35 50.12 -21.25
N THR A 1051 16.48 49.96 -22.57
CA THR A 1051 15.46 49.27 -23.39
C THR A 1051 15.65 47.74 -23.32
N PRO A 1052 14.59 46.96 -23.04
CA PRO A 1052 14.65 45.50 -23.09
C PRO A 1052 15.17 44.97 -24.44
N PRO A 1053 15.98 43.89 -24.47
CA PRO A 1053 16.60 43.42 -25.72
C PRO A 1053 15.62 43.09 -26.86
N TRP A 1054 14.40 42.65 -26.54
CA TRP A 1054 13.34 42.35 -27.51
C TRP A 1054 12.61 43.59 -28.05
N LEU A 1055 12.89 44.79 -27.50
CA LEU A 1055 12.33 46.08 -27.94
C LEU A 1055 13.38 47.03 -28.52
N GLN A 1056 14.64 46.60 -28.64
CA GLN A 1056 15.66 47.35 -29.39
C GLN A 1056 15.36 47.28 -30.90
N TYR A 1057 16.15 47.84 -31.82
CA TYR A 1057 15.86 47.74 -33.27
C TYR A 1057 17.13 47.77 -34.15
N ASP A 1058 17.00 47.59 -35.46
CA ASP A 1058 18.09 47.34 -36.44
C ASP A 1058 18.97 46.12 -36.10
N TRP A 1059 18.30 44.98 -35.95
CA TRP A 1059 18.92 43.69 -35.66
C TRP A 1059 19.70 43.07 -36.84
N SER A 1060 19.76 43.77 -37.98
CA SER A 1060 20.34 43.28 -39.24
C SER A 1060 21.87 43.47 -39.34
N ALA A 1061 22.42 44.44 -38.59
CA ALA A 1061 23.86 44.75 -38.59
C ALA A 1061 24.43 45.01 -37.19
N SER A 1062 23.66 45.65 -36.30
CA SER A 1062 24.02 45.90 -34.90
C SER A 1062 22.80 46.37 -34.14
N THR A 1063 22.46 45.73 -33.01
CA THR A 1063 21.33 46.14 -32.19
C THR A 1063 21.44 47.60 -31.75
N LYS A 1064 20.40 48.40 -32.03
CA LYS A 1064 20.30 49.83 -31.73
C LYS A 1064 19.27 50.11 -30.66
N THR A 1065 19.62 51.06 -29.82
CA THR A 1065 18.77 51.61 -28.77
C THR A 1065 17.79 52.64 -29.35
N PRO A 1066 16.52 52.69 -28.90
CA PRO A 1066 15.54 53.73 -29.24
C PRO A 1066 16.14 55.13 -29.13
N THR A 1067 16.13 55.87 -30.25
CA THR A 1067 16.76 57.19 -30.36
C THR A 1067 15.85 58.19 -31.05
N ALA A 1068 15.83 59.44 -30.58
CA ALA A 1068 15.12 60.56 -31.20
C ALA A 1068 15.96 61.85 -31.18
N ILE A 1069 15.66 62.76 -32.11
CA ILE A 1069 16.21 64.11 -32.15
C ILE A 1069 15.19 65.08 -31.57
N ILE A 1070 15.55 65.73 -30.46
CA ILE A 1070 14.74 66.77 -29.82
C ILE A 1070 15.37 68.14 -30.09
N THR A 1071 14.70 68.98 -30.87
CA THR A 1071 15.21 70.29 -31.28
C THR A 1071 14.73 71.40 -30.34
N PHE A 1072 15.67 71.98 -29.58
CA PHE A 1072 15.40 73.13 -28.73
C PHE A 1072 15.73 74.44 -29.44
N GLY A 1073 14.73 75.32 -29.56
CA GLY A 1073 14.84 76.58 -30.29
C GLY A 1073 14.17 77.75 -29.59
N PHE A 1074 14.23 78.93 -30.21
CA PHE A 1074 13.44 80.09 -29.79
C PHE A 1074 12.18 80.16 -30.64
N PHE A 1075 11.06 79.68 -30.10
CA PHE A 1075 9.76 79.75 -30.77
C PHE A 1075 9.06 81.05 -30.35
N TYR A 1076 9.34 82.13 -31.08
CA TYR A 1076 8.56 83.37 -30.93
C TYR A 1076 7.23 83.21 -31.70
N GLY A 1077 6.10 83.22 -30.97
CA GLY A 1077 4.79 83.36 -31.58
C GLY A 1077 4.70 84.66 -32.38
N ASN A 1078 3.95 84.64 -33.49
CA ASN A 1078 3.84 85.73 -34.47
C ASN A 1078 3.70 87.13 -33.82
N ASP A 1079 4.82 87.85 -33.71
CA ASP A 1079 4.85 89.23 -33.24
C ASP A 1079 4.28 90.12 -34.34
N ARG A 1080 3.02 90.53 -34.23
CA ARG A 1080 2.59 91.81 -34.80
C ARG A 1080 3.33 92.92 -34.04
N VAL A 1081 4.56 93.18 -34.46
CA VAL A 1081 5.40 94.28 -34.01
C VAL A 1081 4.67 95.60 -34.28
N ILE A 1082 4.39 96.39 -33.25
CA ILE A 1082 4.07 97.82 -33.45
C ILE A 1082 4.78 98.79 -32.49
N TYR A 1083 5.55 98.36 -31.49
CA TYR A 1083 6.59 99.23 -30.90
C TYR A 1083 7.53 98.49 -29.95
N ARG A 1084 8.83 98.85 -29.98
CA ARG A 1084 9.82 98.47 -28.97
C ARG A 1084 10.54 99.72 -28.48
N ARG A 1085 10.58 99.92 -27.16
CA ARG A 1085 11.56 100.78 -26.49
C ARG A 1085 11.94 100.13 -25.18
N ARG A 1086 13.24 99.89 -24.97
CA ARG A 1086 13.79 99.82 -23.62
C ARG A 1086 15.10 100.60 -23.60
N LEU A 1087 15.14 101.55 -22.67
CA LEU A 1087 16.29 102.39 -22.32
C LEU A 1087 17.07 101.71 -21.20
N ASN A 1088 18.39 101.77 -21.36
CA ASN A 1088 19.49 101.38 -20.47
C ASN A 1088 19.68 99.89 -20.21
#